data_AF-X8J7F9-F1
#
_entry.id   AF-X8J7F9-F1
#
_cell.length_a   1.000
_cell.length_b   1.000
_cell.length_c   1.000
_cell.angle_alpha   90.00
_cell.angle_beta   90.00
_cell.angle_gamma   90.00
#
_symmetry.space_group_name_H-M   'P 1'
#
loop_
_entity.id
_entity.type
_entity.pdbx_description
1 polymer ?
#
loop_
_entity_poly.entity_id
_entity_poly.type
_entity_poly.pdbx_seq_one_letter_code
_entity_poly.pdbx_strand_id
1 'polypeptide(L)'
;MRKLIKNLKAYKLAVTVLLITLIIQAFGDISIPSYMQDMIDTGVQNRGVEHILPSKMTADEYIEAQIFMTDSEKESWQGAYEKSGDNYSLKIKGDKKLGNLDDKLLKPIVLTYQLGHMTVKQFKQTAKEQLTTNPRTKAIADRIDDMSVEEIAKLLHMDIKSFEAKDQNGKTHTYIDMRPVIQSMIESGQMDAAKINDSKKRMDETISAVGNRTLKSMGIAYATNAAESAGVNINQIQRSYLWTTGFKMMLMTLVMMIAAALASYIASRVGAGVGKTLRHDIFKKVMSFSNTEMDSFRTSSLITRATNDVQQVQMVTTIMLRMVLYAPVLAVWGIVKVAQTRAQMSYVIAVGVAIVIVFVVTLMIIALPKFRIMQELVDALNSVSRSILTGIPVIRAFGRERSAEARFDKANVDLKRTQLFTNRVMTFMQPIMVLIMNILGVAIIWIASHRINTGDMQVGAMTAFLAYSMMIVMAFMIITVMSIILPRAGVAAGRIDEVINSKSSVLNRKDAVDIRESKGRLEFDNVSFRYANAEDDVVSGISFTAEPGQTTAIIGSTGSGKSTIVNLIPRFFDVTSGAIRLDGRDIRDITINSLRDQIGFVPQKGILFSGTIDSNIRFGNEKATAAQLEKAAEVAQAMEFIEEKEEKFDSPIAQGGSNVSGGQKQRLSIARAIVNDPKIMVFDDSFSALDMKTDAKLRRVLAKYAKDATKIIVAQRVGTIMDAEQIIVLDEGEIVGKGRHKELLKTCEVYRQIAESQLSKSELEVE
;
A
#
# COMPACT_ATOMS: atom_id res chain seq x y z
N MET A 1 -8.83 5.67 7.18
CA MET A 1 -7.49 5.88 7.79
C MET A 1 -7.39 5.36 9.23
N ARG A 2 -8.14 5.89 10.21
CA ARG A 2 -8.05 5.44 11.62
C ARG A 2 -8.18 3.91 11.82
N LYS A 3 -9.09 3.26 11.09
CA LYS A 3 -9.28 1.80 11.14
C LYS A 3 -8.07 1.01 10.62
N LEU A 4 -7.42 1.47 9.53
CA LEU A 4 -6.20 0.85 9.00
C LEU A 4 -5.04 0.96 10.01
N ILE A 5 -4.89 2.11 10.66
CA ILE A 5 -3.84 2.35 11.66
C ILE A 5 -4.07 1.51 12.92
N LYS A 6 -5.32 1.27 13.32
CA LYS A 6 -5.66 0.40 14.47
C LYS A 6 -5.06 -1.01 14.28
N ASN A 7 -5.13 -1.55 13.07
CA ASN A 7 -4.63 -2.89 12.75
C ASN A 7 -3.09 -3.01 12.79
N LEU A 8 -2.37 -1.89 12.72
CA LEU A 8 -0.91 -1.85 12.83
C LEU A 8 -0.41 -1.84 14.28
N LYS A 9 -1.30 -1.66 15.28
CA LYS A 9 -0.88 -1.58 16.69
C LYS A 9 -0.17 -2.84 17.19
N ALA A 10 -0.49 -4.01 16.65
CA ALA A 10 0.19 -5.26 16.99
C ALA A 10 1.62 -5.35 16.43
N TYR A 11 1.97 -4.50 15.45
CA TYR A 11 3.21 -4.54 14.70
C TYR A 11 4.10 -3.30 14.94
N LYS A 12 3.89 -2.56 16.02
CA LYS A 12 4.58 -1.28 16.32
C LYS A 12 6.11 -1.37 16.22
N LEU A 13 6.71 -2.44 16.75
CA LEU A 13 8.16 -2.63 16.69
C LEU A 13 8.65 -2.77 15.25
N ALA A 14 8.00 -3.64 14.46
CA ALA A 14 8.34 -3.83 13.04
C ALA A 14 8.16 -2.55 12.22
N VAL A 15 7.09 -1.78 12.49
CA VAL A 15 6.86 -0.47 11.84
C VAL A 15 7.94 0.55 12.23
N THR A 16 8.42 0.52 13.48
CA THR A 16 9.50 1.41 13.94
C THR A 16 10.83 1.08 13.26
N VAL A 17 11.20 -0.22 13.21
CA VAL A 17 12.39 -0.68 12.49
C VAL A 17 12.31 -0.32 11.01
N LEU A 18 11.14 -0.52 10.39
CA LEU A 18 10.89 -0.12 9.02
C LEU A 18 11.13 1.38 8.80
N LEU A 19 10.61 2.25 9.68
CA LEU A 19 10.82 3.69 9.57
C LEU A 19 12.30 4.05 9.62
N ILE A 20 13.07 3.44 10.52
CA ILE A 20 14.53 3.63 10.59
C ILE A 20 15.19 3.18 9.28
N THR A 21 14.78 2.03 8.74
CA THR A 21 15.33 1.50 7.48
C THR A 21 15.00 2.41 6.29
N LEU A 22 13.78 2.98 6.24
CA LEU A 22 13.40 3.94 5.20
C LEU A 22 14.19 5.25 5.29
N ILE A 23 14.51 5.71 6.51
CA ILE A 23 15.38 6.88 6.71
C ILE A 23 16.80 6.59 6.21
N ILE A 24 17.35 5.40 6.51
CA ILE A 24 18.66 4.98 5.99
C ILE A 24 18.65 4.92 4.46
N GLN A 25 17.61 4.35 3.88
CA GLN A 25 17.43 4.30 2.42
C GLN A 25 17.38 5.72 1.83
N ALA A 26 16.57 6.62 2.40
CA ALA A 26 16.44 8.01 1.93
C ALA A 26 17.76 8.77 2.06
N PHE A 27 18.51 8.57 3.16
CA PHE A 27 19.85 9.12 3.33
C PHE A 27 20.80 8.64 2.22
N GLY A 28 20.71 7.37 1.82
CA GLY A 28 21.41 6.81 0.67
C GLY A 28 21.10 7.52 -0.65
N ASP A 29 19.82 7.52 -1.04
CA ASP A 29 19.36 8.14 -2.28
C ASP A 29 19.81 9.61 -2.36
N ILE A 30 19.73 10.34 -1.24
CA ILE A 30 20.03 11.77 -1.19
C ILE A 30 21.54 12.08 -1.08
N SER A 31 22.35 11.13 -0.63
CA SER A 31 23.81 11.33 -0.57
C SER A 31 24.47 11.15 -1.93
N ILE A 32 23.91 10.33 -2.82
CA ILE A 32 24.47 10.06 -4.15
C ILE A 32 24.68 11.34 -4.98
N PRO A 33 23.68 12.25 -5.11
CA PRO A 33 23.90 13.50 -5.83
C PRO A 33 24.98 14.40 -5.23
N SER A 34 25.17 14.37 -3.90
CA SER A 34 26.24 15.12 -3.22
C SER A 34 27.62 14.58 -3.60
N TYR A 35 27.80 13.25 -3.60
CA TYR A 35 29.05 12.66 -4.06
C TYR A 35 29.30 12.86 -5.55
N MET A 36 28.23 12.89 -6.36
CA MET A 36 28.33 13.24 -7.78
C MET A 36 28.79 14.69 -7.97
N GLN A 37 28.27 15.62 -7.14
CA GLN A 37 28.76 16.99 -7.10
C GLN A 37 30.26 17.02 -6.76
N ASP A 38 30.68 16.36 -5.68
CA ASP A 38 32.10 16.33 -5.26
C ASP A 38 33.01 15.69 -6.32
N MET A 39 32.51 14.67 -7.03
CA MET A 39 33.23 14.01 -8.12
C MET A 39 33.45 14.95 -9.30
N ILE A 40 32.47 15.80 -9.62
CA ILE A 40 32.57 16.78 -10.72
C ILE A 40 33.40 17.99 -10.29
N ASP A 41 33.02 18.65 -9.19
CA ASP A 41 33.61 19.91 -8.75
C ASP A 41 35.06 19.71 -8.27
N THR A 42 35.29 18.75 -7.37
CA THR A 42 36.64 18.49 -6.85
C THR A 42 37.42 17.53 -7.74
N GLY A 43 36.79 16.41 -8.15
CA GLY A 43 37.49 15.36 -8.88
C GLY A 43 37.84 15.74 -10.32
N VAL A 44 36.88 16.20 -11.10
CA VAL A 44 37.09 16.53 -12.52
C VAL A 44 37.60 17.96 -12.70
N GLN A 45 36.90 18.97 -12.17
CA GLN A 45 37.26 20.38 -12.39
C GLN A 45 38.54 20.78 -11.66
N ASN A 46 38.65 20.44 -10.36
CA ASN A 46 39.81 20.80 -9.54
C ASN A 46 40.91 19.71 -9.48
N ARG A 47 40.87 18.71 -10.37
CA ARG A 47 41.86 17.61 -10.45
C ARG A 47 42.15 16.90 -9.11
N GLY A 48 41.16 16.76 -8.24
CA GLY A 48 41.26 16.11 -6.94
C GLY A 48 41.91 16.96 -5.83
N VAL A 49 42.17 18.24 -6.07
CA VAL A 49 42.72 19.18 -5.08
C VAL A 49 41.58 19.94 -4.40
N GLU A 50 41.55 19.92 -3.07
CA GLU A 50 40.46 20.52 -2.26
C GLU A 50 40.78 21.93 -1.75
N HIS A 51 42.06 22.28 -1.63
CA HIS A 51 42.54 23.49 -0.98
C HIS A 51 43.41 24.34 -1.92
N ILE A 52 43.51 25.64 -1.63
CA ILE A 52 44.29 26.59 -2.45
C ILE A 52 45.78 26.59 -2.10
N LEU A 53 46.16 25.86 -1.06
CA LEU A 53 47.54 25.71 -0.60
C LEU A 53 48.18 24.51 -1.32
N PRO A 54 49.23 24.72 -2.14
CA PRO A 54 49.94 23.64 -2.79
C PRO A 54 50.49 22.64 -1.76
N SER A 55 50.41 21.34 -2.04
CA SER A 55 50.99 20.31 -1.17
C SER A 55 52.53 20.37 -1.14
N LYS A 56 53.12 20.75 -2.28
CA LYS A 56 54.54 21.02 -2.47
C LYS A 56 54.69 22.16 -3.48
N MET A 57 55.75 22.96 -3.38
CA MET A 57 56.06 24.01 -4.37
C MET A 57 57.58 24.25 -4.46
N THR A 58 58.04 24.89 -5.53
CA THR A 58 59.45 25.26 -5.72
C THR A 58 59.85 26.43 -4.81
N ALA A 59 61.16 26.64 -4.61
CA ALA A 59 61.64 27.76 -3.81
C ALA A 59 61.24 29.13 -4.39
N ASP A 60 61.27 29.27 -5.72
CA ASP A 60 60.86 30.48 -6.42
C ASP A 60 59.36 30.75 -6.20
N GLU A 61 58.52 29.74 -6.40
CA GLU A 61 57.07 29.85 -6.22
C GLU A 61 56.70 30.19 -4.76
N TYR A 62 57.45 29.67 -3.79
CA TYR A 62 57.26 29.99 -2.37
C TYR A 62 57.52 31.47 -2.04
N ILE A 63 58.46 32.11 -2.75
CA ILE A 63 58.78 33.54 -2.58
C ILE A 63 57.77 34.38 -3.35
N GLU A 64 57.50 34.03 -4.61
CA GLU A 64 56.58 34.75 -5.49
C GLU A 64 55.14 34.79 -4.94
N ALA A 65 54.67 33.71 -4.30
CA ALA A 65 53.37 33.66 -3.65
C ALA A 65 53.11 34.84 -2.68
N GLN A 66 54.18 35.35 -2.04
CA GLN A 66 54.12 36.35 -0.97
C GLN A 66 54.03 37.81 -1.47
N ILE A 67 54.07 38.05 -2.79
CA ILE A 67 54.10 39.41 -3.39
C ILE A 67 52.99 40.33 -2.85
N PHE A 68 51.74 39.83 -2.78
CA PHE A 68 50.58 40.63 -2.33
C PHE A 68 50.11 40.33 -0.90
N MET A 69 50.86 39.49 -0.17
CA MET A 69 50.54 39.14 1.22
C MET A 69 50.96 40.28 2.17
N THR A 70 50.08 40.60 3.11
CA THR A 70 50.40 41.42 4.29
C THR A 70 51.33 40.68 5.23
N ASP A 71 51.98 41.37 6.17
CA ASP A 71 52.92 40.74 7.11
C ASP A 71 52.25 39.61 7.93
N SER A 72 50.98 39.80 8.35
CA SER A 72 50.21 38.75 9.03
C SER A 72 49.87 37.55 8.14
N GLU A 73 49.63 37.77 6.84
CA GLU A 73 49.41 36.70 5.85
C GLU A 73 50.72 35.95 5.58
N LYS A 74 51.85 36.66 5.47
CA LYS A 74 53.19 36.06 5.31
C LYS A 74 53.55 35.18 6.49
N GLU A 75 53.33 35.62 7.73
CA GLU A 75 53.54 34.78 8.92
C GLU A 75 52.70 33.50 8.86
N SER A 76 51.46 33.59 8.37
CA SER A 76 50.57 32.44 8.23
C SER A 76 51.03 31.48 7.11
N TRP A 77 51.51 32.03 5.99
CA TRP A 77 52.08 31.28 4.88
C TRP A 77 53.37 30.56 5.27
N GLN A 78 54.34 31.28 5.85
CA GLN A 78 55.59 30.71 6.34
C GLN A 78 55.35 29.69 7.46
N GLY A 79 54.38 29.99 8.33
CA GLY A 79 53.88 29.07 9.35
C GLY A 79 53.20 27.82 8.80
N ALA A 80 52.79 27.78 7.53
CA ALA A 80 52.13 26.64 6.91
C ALA A 80 53.09 25.65 6.21
N TYR A 81 54.30 26.10 5.86
CA TYR A 81 55.26 25.33 5.07
C TYR A 81 56.53 24.99 5.87
N GLU A 82 57.23 23.96 5.41
CA GLU A 82 58.58 23.59 5.83
C GLU A 82 59.46 23.32 4.60
N LYS A 83 60.75 23.62 4.69
CA LYS A 83 61.70 23.39 3.61
C LYS A 83 62.08 21.90 3.57
N SER A 84 61.88 21.26 2.43
CA SER A 84 62.15 19.83 2.19
C SER A 84 62.99 19.69 0.91
N GLY A 85 64.31 19.71 1.07
CA GLY A 85 65.27 19.78 -0.04
C GLY A 85 65.22 21.14 -0.75
N ASP A 86 65.13 21.12 -2.08
CA ASP A 86 65.01 22.32 -2.94
C ASP A 86 63.57 22.87 -3.05
N ASN A 87 62.61 22.22 -2.37
CA ASN A 87 61.19 22.55 -2.43
C ASN A 87 60.63 22.84 -1.03
N TYR A 88 59.46 23.47 -0.97
CA TYR A 88 58.68 23.65 0.25
C TYR A 88 57.51 22.66 0.27
N SER A 89 57.23 22.07 1.43
CA SER A 89 56.14 21.10 1.62
C SER A 89 55.19 21.58 2.71
N LEU A 90 53.89 21.36 2.50
CA LEU A 90 52.85 21.79 3.42
C LEU A 90 52.87 20.91 4.69
N LYS A 91 53.14 21.52 5.86
CA LYS A 91 53.20 20.78 7.15
C LYS A 91 51.85 20.72 7.86
N ILE A 92 50.94 21.65 7.56
CA ILE A 92 49.62 21.71 8.18
C ILE A 92 48.75 20.57 7.65
N LYS A 93 48.26 19.77 8.59
CA LYS A 93 47.30 18.69 8.33
C LYS A 93 45.97 19.01 9.00
N GLY A 94 44.87 18.84 8.27
CA GLY A 94 43.51 18.98 8.78
C GLY A 94 42.67 20.01 8.02
N ASP A 95 41.55 19.54 7.49
CA ASP A 95 40.62 20.28 6.62
C ASP A 95 40.16 21.62 7.23
N LYS A 96 39.79 21.66 8.52
CA LYS A 96 39.35 22.90 9.19
C LYS A 96 40.45 23.96 9.29
N LYS A 97 41.71 23.56 9.49
CA LYS A 97 42.84 24.50 9.55
C LYS A 97 43.22 25.00 8.17
N LEU A 98 43.18 24.11 7.17
CA LEU A 98 43.41 24.45 5.77
C LEU A 98 42.31 25.38 5.25
N GLY A 99 41.03 25.12 5.56
CA GLY A 99 39.92 26.00 5.19
C GLY A 99 40.03 27.42 5.76
N ASN A 100 40.45 27.57 7.02
CA ASN A 100 40.70 28.90 7.60
C ASN A 100 41.85 29.65 6.89
N LEU A 101 42.87 28.92 6.44
CA LEU A 101 43.96 29.50 5.67
C LEU A 101 43.56 29.77 4.23
N ASP A 102 42.72 28.93 3.62
CA ASP A 102 42.12 29.17 2.32
C ASP A 102 41.42 30.53 2.35
N ASP A 103 40.51 30.75 3.31
CA ASP A 103 39.77 32.01 3.42
C ASP A 103 40.69 33.23 3.65
N LYS A 104 41.76 33.08 4.44
CA LYS A 104 42.70 34.17 4.74
C LYS A 104 43.62 34.49 3.55
N LEU A 105 44.04 33.48 2.78
CA LEU A 105 45.08 33.63 1.75
C LEU A 105 44.52 33.63 0.32
N LEU A 106 43.22 33.42 0.14
CA LEU A 106 42.59 33.30 -1.18
C LEU A 106 42.84 34.49 -2.08
N LYS A 107 42.55 35.69 -1.59
CA LYS A 107 42.75 36.92 -2.37
C LYS A 107 44.21 37.13 -2.78
N PRO A 108 45.19 37.16 -1.85
CA PRO A 108 46.58 37.39 -2.24
C PRO A 108 47.12 36.29 -3.15
N ILE A 109 46.76 35.02 -2.95
CA ILE A 109 47.19 33.92 -3.83
C ILE A 109 46.63 34.09 -5.25
N VAL A 110 45.35 34.41 -5.38
CA VAL A 110 44.74 34.59 -6.71
C VAL A 110 45.30 35.81 -7.43
N LEU A 111 45.56 36.90 -6.71
CA LEU A 111 46.24 38.09 -7.26
C LEU A 111 47.62 37.74 -7.82
N THR A 112 48.42 36.98 -7.06
CA THR A 112 49.73 36.51 -7.51
C THR A 112 49.60 35.58 -8.71
N TYR A 113 48.65 34.64 -8.68
CA TYR A 113 48.42 33.71 -9.79
C TYR A 113 48.07 34.42 -11.10
N GLN A 114 47.28 35.50 -11.04
CA GLN A 114 46.94 36.32 -12.19
C GLN A 114 48.16 37.04 -12.80
N LEU A 115 49.12 37.49 -11.97
CA LEU A 115 50.38 38.05 -12.47
C LEU A 115 51.23 36.99 -13.19
N GLY A 116 51.20 35.75 -12.72
CA GLY A 116 51.89 34.63 -13.37
C GLY A 116 51.22 34.18 -14.66
N HIS A 117 49.92 34.43 -14.83
CA HIS A 117 49.11 33.98 -15.95
C HIS A 117 48.48 35.16 -16.70
N MET A 118 49.27 36.20 -17.00
CA MET A 118 48.80 37.32 -17.81
C MET A 118 48.76 36.93 -19.28
N THR A 119 47.62 37.18 -19.96
CA THR A 119 47.53 36.96 -21.41
C THR A 119 48.39 37.97 -22.17
N VAL A 120 48.87 37.60 -23.37
CA VAL A 120 49.61 38.52 -24.26
C VAL A 120 48.87 39.84 -24.47
N LYS A 121 47.55 39.81 -24.59
CA LYS A 121 46.72 41.02 -24.74
C LYS A 121 46.76 41.91 -23.50
N GLN A 122 46.63 41.34 -22.31
CA GLN A 122 46.72 42.09 -21.04
C GLN A 122 48.11 42.66 -20.81
N PHE A 123 49.16 41.90 -21.15
CA PHE A 123 50.54 42.37 -21.10
C PHE A 123 50.77 43.56 -22.03
N LYS A 124 50.35 43.46 -23.30
CA LYS A 124 50.42 44.57 -24.27
C LYS A 124 49.68 45.82 -23.78
N GLN A 125 48.49 45.65 -23.20
CA GLN A 125 47.73 46.75 -22.64
C GLN A 125 48.45 47.40 -21.45
N THR A 126 49.01 46.60 -20.54
CA THR A 126 49.75 47.09 -19.37
C THR A 126 51.01 47.85 -19.80
N ALA A 127 51.73 47.33 -20.80
CA ALA A 127 52.87 48.01 -21.41
C ALA A 127 52.47 49.35 -22.06
N LYS A 128 51.33 49.40 -22.74
CA LYS A 128 50.77 50.61 -23.37
C LYS A 128 50.42 51.67 -22.35
N GLU A 129 49.83 51.28 -21.24
CA GLU A 129 49.51 52.17 -20.12
C GLU A 129 50.80 52.73 -19.48
N GLN A 130 51.82 51.90 -19.27
CA GLN A 130 53.11 52.38 -18.73
C GLN A 130 53.84 53.34 -19.68
N LEU A 131 53.88 53.05 -20.98
CA LEU A 131 54.55 53.92 -21.96
C LEU A 131 53.79 55.22 -22.24
N THR A 132 52.47 55.28 -22.01
CA THR A 132 51.69 56.52 -22.14
C THR A 132 51.87 57.48 -20.97
N THR A 133 52.30 56.99 -19.80
CA THR A 133 52.61 57.83 -18.63
C THR A 133 53.81 58.77 -18.84
N ASN A 134 54.71 58.47 -19.78
CA ASN A 134 55.88 59.30 -20.08
C ASN A 134 55.74 59.98 -21.47
N PRO A 135 55.78 61.33 -21.56
CA PRO A 135 55.58 62.07 -22.81
C PRO A 135 56.54 61.67 -23.95
N ARG A 136 57.74 61.16 -23.63
CA ARG A 136 58.75 60.74 -24.62
C ARG A 136 58.47 59.39 -25.26
N THR A 137 57.68 58.53 -24.62
CA THR A 137 57.38 57.16 -25.06
C THR A 137 55.97 57.00 -25.62
N LYS A 138 55.19 58.09 -25.66
CA LYS A 138 53.80 58.08 -26.15
C LYS A 138 53.65 57.62 -27.61
N ALA A 139 54.56 58.04 -28.50
CA ALA A 139 54.56 57.59 -29.90
C ALA A 139 54.95 56.11 -30.09
N ILE A 140 55.61 55.52 -29.09
CA ILE A 140 55.97 54.10 -29.05
C ILE A 140 54.78 53.28 -28.54
N ALA A 141 54.01 53.82 -27.59
CA ALA A 141 52.82 53.17 -27.05
C ALA A 141 51.78 52.84 -28.13
N ASP A 142 51.65 53.68 -29.16
CA ASP A 142 50.72 53.46 -30.28
C ASP A 142 51.13 52.29 -31.19
N ARG A 143 52.38 51.83 -31.13
CA ARG A 143 52.92 50.71 -31.94
C ARG A 143 53.03 49.38 -31.17
N ILE A 144 52.68 49.35 -29.88
CA ILE A 144 52.80 48.15 -29.03
C ILE A 144 51.97 46.98 -29.55
N ASP A 145 50.79 47.25 -30.13
CA ASP A 145 49.88 46.21 -30.61
C ASP A 145 50.54 45.38 -31.73
N ASP A 146 51.45 45.98 -32.50
CA ASP A 146 52.19 45.36 -33.62
C ASP A 146 53.53 44.71 -33.21
N MET A 147 54.01 44.96 -31.99
CA MET A 147 55.29 44.43 -31.50
C MET A 147 55.17 43.00 -30.97
N SER A 148 56.25 42.23 -31.08
CA SER A 148 56.36 40.92 -30.41
C SER A 148 56.51 41.08 -28.90
N VAL A 149 56.18 40.03 -28.14
CA VAL A 149 56.32 40.02 -26.67
C VAL A 149 57.78 40.26 -26.25
N GLU A 150 58.72 39.69 -26.99
CA GLU A 150 60.17 39.82 -26.76
C GLU A 150 60.69 41.23 -27.07
N GLU A 151 60.13 41.89 -28.08
CA GLU A 151 60.46 43.28 -28.41
C GLU A 151 59.97 44.24 -27.33
N ILE A 152 58.77 44.03 -26.80
CA ILE A 152 58.21 44.82 -25.70
C ILE A 152 59.02 44.61 -24.42
N ALA A 153 59.42 43.37 -24.12
CA ALA A 153 60.26 43.03 -22.98
C ALA A 153 61.60 43.77 -23.01
N LYS A 154 62.30 43.73 -24.16
CA LYS A 154 63.57 44.44 -24.36
C LYS A 154 63.40 45.95 -24.24
N LEU A 155 62.29 46.50 -24.76
CA LEU A 155 61.99 47.93 -24.71
C LEU A 155 61.74 48.43 -23.28
N LEU A 156 61.10 47.62 -22.44
CA LEU A 156 60.83 47.94 -21.05
C LEU A 156 61.93 47.48 -20.08
N HIS A 157 63.02 46.89 -20.59
CA HIS A 157 64.09 46.28 -19.80
C HIS A 157 63.59 45.24 -18.78
N MET A 158 62.61 44.44 -19.19
CA MET A 158 61.97 43.41 -18.36
C MET A 158 62.46 42.03 -18.76
N ASP A 159 62.83 41.21 -17.76
CA ASP A 159 63.06 39.78 -17.96
C ASP A 159 61.73 39.04 -17.79
N ILE A 160 61.10 38.65 -18.90
CA ILE A 160 59.82 37.96 -18.91
C ILE A 160 59.97 36.54 -19.44
N LYS A 161 59.21 35.62 -18.84
CA LYS A 161 59.07 34.25 -19.32
C LYS A 161 57.68 34.06 -19.91
N SER A 162 57.61 33.60 -21.15
CA SER A 162 56.36 33.16 -21.76
C SER A 162 56.23 31.64 -21.66
N PHE A 163 55.02 31.16 -21.43
CA PHE A 163 54.71 29.74 -21.42
C PHE A 163 53.33 29.48 -22.00
N GLU A 164 53.11 28.29 -22.54
CA GLU A 164 51.81 27.87 -23.03
C GLU A 164 51.09 27.08 -21.95
N ALA A 165 49.88 27.51 -21.59
CA ALA A 165 49.01 26.76 -20.71
C ALA A 165 47.60 26.68 -21.30
N LYS A 166 46.87 25.62 -20.98
CA LYS A 166 45.45 25.51 -21.34
C LYS A 166 44.63 26.35 -20.38
N ASP A 167 43.73 27.16 -20.91
CA ASP A 167 42.71 27.83 -20.12
C ASP A 167 41.70 26.82 -19.53
N GLN A 168 40.76 27.33 -18.74
CA GLN A 168 39.69 26.52 -18.12
C GLN A 168 38.77 25.82 -19.15
N ASN A 169 38.82 26.23 -20.42
CA ASN A 169 38.06 25.65 -21.52
C ASN A 169 38.89 24.66 -22.35
N GLY A 170 40.13 24.37 -21.95
CA GLY A 170 41.04 23.45 -22.62
C GLY A 170 41.74 24.04 -23.85
N LYS A 171 41.63 25.34 -24.09
CA LYS A 171 42.26 26.04 -25.20
C LYS A 171 43.65 26.52 -24.80
N THR A 172 44.66 26.22 -25.62
CA THR A 172 46.04 26.65 -25.36
C THR A 172 46.17 28.15 -25.58
N HIS A 173 46.65 28.87 -24.58
CA HIS A 173 46.97 30.28 -24.62
C HIS A 173 48.42 30.48 -24.18
N THR A 174 49.10 31.45 -24.82
CA THR A 174 50.41 31.93 -24.38
C THR A 174 50.20 32.92 -23.24
N TYR A 175 50.79 32.62 -22.09
CA TYR A 175 50.81 33.46 -20.90
C TYR A 175 52.20 34.02 -20.68
N ILE A 176 52.25 35.15 -19.96
CA ILE A 176 53.48 35.84 -19.61
C ILE A 176 53.53 35.92 -18.09
N ASP A 177 54.63 35.43 -17.52
CA ASP A 177 54.88 35.50 -16.08
C ASP A 177 55.54 36.83 -15.72
N MET A 178 54.79 37.68 -15.03
CA MET A 178 55.24 39.00 -14.59
C MET A 178 55.78 39.00 -13.15
N ARG A 179 55.68 37.87 -12.43
CA ARG A 179 56.10 37.78 -11.02
C ARG A 179 57.60 38.03 -10.84
N PRO A 180 58.51 37.50 -11.69
CA PRO A 180 59.95 37.79 -11.57
C PRO A 180 60.28 39.27 -11.77
N VAL A 181 59.56 39.95 -12.66
CA VAL A 181 59.75 41.40 -12.91
C VAL A 181 59.31 42.20 -11.69
N ILE A 182 58.12 41.90 -11.17
CA ILE A 182 57.59 42.55 -9.97
C ILE A 182 58.51 42.33 -8.77
N GLN A 183 59.06 41.12 -8.62
CA GLN A 183 60.02 40.81 -7.58
C GLN A 183 61.32 41.61 -7.73
N SER A 184 61.91 41.69 -8.92
CA SER A 184 63.12 42.50 -9.14
C SER A 184 62.90 44.01 -8.92
N MET A 185 61.69 44.51 -9.20
CA MET A 185 61.29 45.89 -8.88
C MET A 185 61.16 46.14 -7.37
N ILE A 186 60.73 45.14 -6.60
CA ILE A 186 60.69 45.20 -5.13
C ILE A 186 62.12 45.18 -4.57
N GLU A 187 62.98 44.29 -5.07
CA GLU A 187 64.38 44.15 -4.63
C GLU A 187 65.24 45.38 -4.96
N SER A 188 64.98 46.04 -6.09
CA SER A 188 65.65 47.29 -6.50
C SER A 188 65.06 48.56 -5.86
N GLY A 189 64.05 48.43 -4.98
CA GLY A 189 63.40 49.55 -4.30
C GLY A 189 62.52 50.44 -5.19
N GLN A 190 62.25 50.04 -6.44
CA GLN A 190 61.40 50.78 -7.38
C GLN A 190 59.90 50.64 -7.08
N MET A 191 59.52 49.57 -6.38
CA MET A 191 58.18 49.32 -5.82
C MET A 191 58.19 49.41 -4.29
N ASP A 192 57.54 50.45 -3.76
CA ASP A 192 57.30 50.62 -2.32
C ASP A 192 55.95 50.00 -1.90
N ALA A 193 55.72 49.92 -0.58
CA ALA A 193 54.48 49.36 -0.02
C ALA A 193 53.21 50.11 -0.48
N ALA A 194 53.32 51.41 -0.83
CA ALA A 194 52.20 52.21 -1.30
C ALA A 194 51.80 51.84 -2.74
N LYS A 195 52.76 51.62 -3.64
CA LYS A 195 52.51 51.16 -5.01
C LYS A 195 51.99 49.72 -5.07
N ILE A 196 52.46 48.84 -4.18
CA ILE A 196 51.93 47.48 -4.05
C ILE A 196 50.46 47.53 -3.59
N ASN A 197 50.13 48.42 -2.66
CA ASN A 197 48.75 48.58 -2.18
C ASN A 197 47.82 49.22 -3.24
N ASP A 198 48.32 50.15 -4.06
CA ASP A 198 47.56 50.70 -5.21
C ASP A 198 47.31 49.62 -6.27
N SER A 199 48.32 48.80 -6.58
CA SER A 199 48.19 47.64 -7.48
C SER A 199 47.17 46.62 -6.94
N LYS A 200 47.26 46.30 -5.64
CA LYS A 200 46.30 45.44 -4.93
C LYS A 200 44.89 46.00 -5.05
N LYS A 201 44.68 47.31 -4.85
CA LYS A 201 43.37 47.97 -4.93
C LYS A 201 42.75 47.90 -6.34
N ARG A 202 43.53 48.16 -7.40
CA ARG A 202 43.06 48.05 -8.80
C ARG A 202 42.69 46.62 -9.17
N MET A 203 43.49 45.66 -8.72
CA MET A 203 43.19 44.24 -8.98
C MET A 203 42.04 43.72 -8.09
N ASP A 204 41.86 44.24 -6.86
CA ASP A 204 40.73 43.90 -5.99
C ASP A 204 39.39 44.30 -6.62
N GLU A 205 39.34 45.41 -7.37
CA GLU A 205 38.15 45.82 -8.15
C GLU A 205 37.80 44.81 -9.25
N THR A 206 38.82 44.28 -9.93
CA THR A 206 38.65 43.26 -10.99
C THR A 206 38.27 41.90 -10.40
N ILE A 207 38.82 41.55 -9.24
CA ILE A 207 38.53 40.31 -8.52
C ILE A 207 37.16 40.34 -7.82
N SER A 208 36.73 41.50 -7.32
CA SER A 208 35.43 41.65 -6.66
C SER A 208 34.25 41.45 -7.62
N ALA A 209 34.48 41.54 -8.93
CA ALA A 209 33.51 41.21 -9.97
C ALA A 209 33.37 39.69 -10.22
N VAL A 210 34.29 38.88 -9.68
CA VAL A 210 34.32 37.42 -9.83
C VAL A 210 33.76 36.77 -8.56
N GLY A 211 32.76 35.90 -8.68
CA GLY A 211 32.15 35.23 -7.54
C GLY A 211 33.15 34.44 -6.67
N ASN A 212 32.90 34.36 -5.35
CA ASN A 212 33.83 33.76 -4.38
C ASN A 212 34.17 32.28 -4.67
N ARG A 213 33.28 31.53 -5.33
CA ARG A 213 33.57 30.14 -5.74
C ARG A 213 34.55 30.07 -6.89
N THR A 214 34.40 30.92 -7.90
CA THR A 214 35.38 31.03 -8.99
C THR A 214 36.72 31.52 -8.47
N LEU A 215 36.73 32.44 -7.51
CA LEU A 215 37.95 32.85 -6.82
C LEU A 215 38.66 31.64 -6.20
N LYS A 216 37.91 30.82 -5.44
CA LYS A 216 38.45 29.58 -4.86
C LYS A 216 38.97 28.60 -5.92
N SER A 217 38.24 28.39 -7.03
CA SER A 217 38.71 27.56 -8.14
C SER A 217 39.99 28.09 -8.79
N MET A 218 40.17 29.41 -8.90
CA MET A 218 41.43 30.01 -9.35
C MET A 218 42.58 29.74 -8.37
N GLY A 219 42.32 29.85 -7.06
CA GLY A 219 43.30 29.50 -6.03
C GLY A 219 43.67 28.01 -6.02
N ILE A 220 42.72 27.12 -6.34
CA ILE A 220 43.00 25.68 -6.48
C ILE A 220 43.78 25.40 -7.78
N ALA A 221 43.49 26.12 -8.87
CA ALA A 221 44.28 26.04 -10.10
C ALA A 221 45.74 26.46 -9.85
N TYR A 222 45.96 27.54 -9.09
CA TYR A 222 47.28 27.92 -8.58
C TYR A 222 47.95 26.76 -7.82
N ALA A 223 47.26 26.21 -6.82
CA ALA A 223 47.78 25.12 -5.99
C ALA A 223 48.19 23.90 -6.82
N THR A 224 47.39 23.60 -7.84
CA THR A 224 47.61 22.49 -8.75
C THR A 224 48.85 22.71 -9.61
N ASN A 225 48.96 23.88 -10.24
CA ASN A 225 50.11 24.22 -11.08
C ASN A 225 51.41 24.27 -10.27
N ALA A 226 51.39 24.91 -9.10
CA ALA A 226 52.55 25.01 -8.22
C ALA A 226 53.04 23.62 -7.74
N ALA A 227 52.11 22.71 -7.43
CA ALA A 227 52.44 21.34 -7.06
C ALA A 227 52.95 20.51 -8.23
N GLU A 228 52.36 20.67 -9.42
CA GLU A 228 52.82 20.01 -10.65
C GLU A 228 54.26 20.45 -11.01
N SER A 229 54.56 21.74 -10.94
CA SER A 229 55.91 22.29 -11.14
C SER A 229 56.94 21.78 -10.11
N ALA A 230 56.52 21.44 -8.90
CA ALA A 230 57.38 20.84 -7.87
C ALA A 230 57.50 19.30 -7.95
N GLY A 231 57.01 18.70 -9.05
CA GLY A 231 57.11 17.28 -9.35
C GLY A 231 56.03 16.40 -8.70
N VAL A 232 54.93 16.98 -8.22
CA VAL A 232 53.80 16.20 -7.67
C VAL A 232 52.95 15.63 -8.82
N ASN A 233 52.66 14.34 -8.78
CA ASN A 233 51.81 13.70 -9.78
C ASN A 233 50.32 14.00 -9.52
N ILE A 234 49.83 15.12 -10.05
CA ILE A 234 48.44 15.54 -9.94
C ILE A 234 47.47 14.50 -10.53
N ASN A 235 47.84 13.81 -11.61
CA ASN A 235 47.01 12.77 -12.21
C ASN A 235 46.76 11.59 -11.25
N GLN A 236 47.75 11.23 -10.43
CA GLN A 236 47.59 10.21 -9.40
C GLN A 236 46.66 10.67 -8.28
N ILE A 237 46.76 11.93 -7.85
CA ILE A 237 45.86 12.53 -6.84
C ILE A 237 44.43 12.53 -7.36
N GLN A 238 44.22 13.03 -8.58
CA GLN A 238 42.92 13.03 -9.25
C GLN A 238 42.32 11.62 -9.32
N ARG A 239 43.09 10.65 -9.83
CA ARG A 239 42.63 9.26 -9.95
C ARG A 239 42.28 8.66 -8.60
N SER A 240 43.11 8.87 -7.58
CA SER A 240 42.85 8.39 -6.22
C SER A 240 41.57 8.99 -5.63
N TYR A 241 41.36 10.29 -5.81
CA TYR A 241 40.16 10.99 -5.37
C TYR A 241 38.90 10.45 -6.06
N LEU A 242 38.92 10.29 -7.39
CA LEU A 242 37.81 9.76 -8.17
C LEU A 242 37.45 8.33 -7.75
N TRP A 243 38.45 7.45 -7.56
CA TRP A 243 38.21 6.08 -7.08
C TRP A 243 37.67 6.04 -5.66
N THR A 244 38.21 6.87 -4.76
CA THR A 244 37.74 6.96 -3.37
C THR A 244 36.29 7.43 -3.31
N THR A 245 35.95 8.46 -4.08
CA THR A 245 34.59 9.00 -4.16
C THR A 245 33.63 8.01 -4.84
N GLY A 246 34.06 7.37 -5.93
CA GLY A 246 33.29 6.31 -6.59
C GLY A 246 33.04 5.11 -5.68
N PHE A 247 34.03 4.70 -4.88
CA PHE A 247 33.86 3.63 -3.89
C PHE A 247 32.88 4.04 -2.77
N LYS A 248 32.95 5.28 -2.28
CA LYS A 248 31.95 5.83 -1.34
C LYS A 248 30.53 5.77 -1.93
N MET A 249 30.36 6.14 -3.20
CA MET A 249 29.06 6.04 -3.89
C MET A 249 28.57 4.59 -4.01
N MET A 250 29.46 3.66 -4.39
CA MET A 250 29.12 2.23 -4.48
C MET A 250 28.71 1.65 -3.13
N LEU A 251 29.47 1.93 -2.07
CA LEU A 251 29.15 1.49 -0.72
C LEU A 251 27.82 2.07 -0.25
N MET A 252 27.58 3.36 -0.51
CA MET A 252 26.33 4.01 -0.17
C MET A 252 25.14 3.39 -0.91
N THR A 253 25.31 3.09 -2.19
CA THR A 253 24.31 2.41 -3.02
C THR A 253 24.02 1.01 -2.50
N LEU A 254 25.05 0.26 -2.06
CA LEU A 254 24.88 -1.06 -1.46
C LEU A 254 24.08 -0.99 -0.14
N VAL A 255 24.43 -0.06 0.76
CA VAL A 255 23.70 0.17 2.01
C VAL A 255 22.24 0.53 1.74
N MET A 256 22.00 1.41 0.77
CA MET A 256 20.67 1.81 0.32
C MET A 256 19.87 0.63 -0.24
N MET A 257 20.48 -0.22 -1.07
CA MET A 257 19.83 -1.42 -1.62
C MET A 257 19.45 -2.41 -0.51
N ILE A 258 20.34 -2.66 0.45
CA ILE A 258 20.07 -3.53 1.60
C ILE A 258 18.93 -2.96 2.44
N ALA A 259 18.94 -1.66 2.70
CA ALA A 259 17.87 -0.98 3.41
C ALA A 259 16.54 -1.08 2.64
N ALA A 260 16.52 -0.84 1.34
CA ALA A 260 15.32 -0.96 0.51
C ALA A 260 14.75 -2.38 0.51
N ALA A 261 15.61 -3.41 0.43
CA ALA A 261 15.21 -4.81 0.49
C ALA A 261 14.63 -5.17 1.86
N LEU A 262 15.29 -4.76 2.95
CA LEU A 262 14.84 -4.99 4.32
C LEU A 262 13.51 -4.27 4.60
N ALA A 263 13.37 -3.02 4.17
CA ALA A 263 12.13 -2.26 4.28
C ALA A 263 10.99 -2.94 3.51
N SER A 264 11.24 -3.42 2.29
CA SER A 264 10.26 -4.17 1.49
C SER A 264 9.87 -5.48 2.15
N TYR A 265 10.83 -6.21 2.73
CA TYR A 265 10.59 -7.45 3.47
C TYR A 265 9.71 -7.20 4.71
N ILE A 266 10.08 -6.22 5.55
CA ILE A 266 9.33 -5.88 6.77
C ILE A 266 7.91 -5.41 6.40
N ALA A 267 7.76 -4.51 5.43
CA ALA A 267 6.45 -4.04 4.99
C ALA A 267 5.56 -5.18 4.48
N SER A 268 6.13 -6.12 3.72
CA SER A 268 5.41 -7.30 3.22
C SER A 268 5.00 -8.25 4.35
N ARG A 269 5.89 -8.50 5.33
CA ARG A 269 5.59 -9.31 6.51
C ARG A 269 4.51 -8.69 7.38
N VAL A 270 4.55 -7.38 7.61
CA VAL A 270 3.53 -6.65 8.38
C VAL A 270 2.20 -6.66 7.62
N GLY A 271 2.20 -6.36 6.32
CA GLY A 271 0.98 -6.42 5.49
C GLY A 271 0.34 -7.81 5.50
N ALA A 272 1.12 -8.87 5.31
CA ALA A 272 0.65 -10.25 5.39
C ALA A 272 0.15 -10.62 6.80
N GLY A 273 0.81 -10.13 7.86
CA GLY A 273 0.38 -10.31 9.25
C GLY A 273 -0.98 -9.66 9.53
N VAL A 274 -1.17 -8.42 9.07
CA VAL A 274 -2.47 -7.73 9.14
C VAL A 274 -3.54 -8.53 8.39
N GLY A 275 -3.24 -8.99 7.17
CA GLY A 275 -4.16 -9.84 6.40
C GLY A 275 -4.51 -11.15 7.10
N LYS A 276 -3.54 -11.82 7.73
CA LYS A 276 -3.76 -13.04 8.53
C LYS A 276 -4.70 -12.76 9.71
N THR A 277 -4.42 -11.70 10.47
CA THR A 277 -5.20 -11.34 11.67
C THR A 277 -6.63 -10.98 11.30
N LEU A 278 -6.83 -10.14 10.27
CA LEU A 278 -8.17 -9.77 9.81
C LEU A 278 -8.96 -10.97 9.29
N ARG A 279 -8.34 -11.88 8.52
CA ARG A 279 -9.02 -13.12 8.09
C ARG A 279 -9.44 -13.97 9.29
N HIS A 280 -8.55 -14.14 10.27
CA HIS A 280 -8.85 -14.91 11.47
C HIS A 280 -10.02 -14.31 12.25
N ASP A 281 -9.99 -12.99 12.51
CA ASP A 281 -11.01 -12.30 13.28
C ASP A 281 -12.38 -12.32 12.58
N ILE A 282 -12.41 -12.07 11.27
CA ILE A 282 -13.65 -12.18 10.48
C ILE A 282 -14.19 -13.61 10.53
N PHE A 283 -13.34 -14.61 10.29
CA PHE A 283 -13.77 -16.00 10.28
C PHE A 283 -14.33 -16.42 11.65
N LYS A 284 -13.59 -16.15 12.73
CA LYS A 284 -14.02 -16.42 14.10
C LYS A 284 -15.35 -15.74 14.41
N LYS A 285 -15.54 -14.50 13.93
CA LYS A 285 -16.74 -13.73 14.19
C LYS A 285 -17.95 -14.26 13.40
N VAL A 286 -17.78 -14.56 12.12
CA VAL A 286 -18.84 -15.14 11.28
C VAL A 286 -19.29 -16.49 11.82
N MET A 287 -18.37 -17.32 12.32
CA MET A 287 -18.73 -18.60 12.96
C MET A 287 -19.54 -18.44 14.27
N SER A 288 -19.57 -17.24 14.86
CA SER A 288 -20.36 -16.94 16.07
C SER A 288 -21.72 -16.30 15.79
N PHE A 289 -22.03 -16.01 14.53
CA PHE A 289 -23.28 -15.37 14.14
C PHE A 289 -24.48 -16.30 14.28
N SER A 290 -25.61 -15.71 14.66
CA SER A 290 -26.91 -16.36 14.49
C SER A 290 -27.38 -16.21 13.04
N ASN A 291 -28.52 -16.83 12.71
CA ASN A 291 -29.13 -16.63 11.40
C ASN A 291 -29.54 -15.16 11.17
N THR A 292 -29.82 -14.40 12.23
CA THR A 292 -30.14 -12.96 12.16
C THR A 292 -29.02 -12.16 11.50
N GLU A 293 -27.78 -12.34 11.94
CA GLU A 293 -26.63 -11.61 11.37
C GLU A 293 -26.26 -12.14 9.99
N MET A 294 -26.45 -13.44 9.74
CA MET A 294 -26.23 -14.05 8.42
C MET A 294 -27.18 -13.45 7.36
N ASP A 295 -28.43 -13.20 7.72
CA ASP A 295 -29.42 -12.56 6.86
C ASP A 295 -29.13 -11.08 6.65
N SER A 296 -28.73 -10.37 7.72
CA SER A 296 -28.39 -8.94 7.66
C SER A 296 -27.20 -8.66 6.73
N PHE A 297 -26.08 -9.39 6.90
CA PHE A 297 -24.90 -9.18 6.08
C PHE A 297 -24.99 -9.83 4.70
N ARG A 298 -25.79 -10.91 4.56
CA ARG A 298 -25.82 -11.84 3.41
C ARG A 298 -24.51 -12.60 3.23
N THR A 299 -24.60 -13.91 3.00
CA THR A 299 -23.45 -14.81 2.84
C THR A 299 -22.44 -14.36 1.76
N SER A 300 -22.92 -13.85 0.62
CA SER A 300 -22.05 -13.38 -0.47
C SER A 300 -21.20 -12.15 -0.10
N SER A 301 -21.74 -11.28 0.75
CA SER A 301 -21.03 -10.11 1.27
C SER A 301 -19.95 -10.57 2.24
N LEU A 302 -20.26 -11.50 3.15
CA LEU A 302 -19.30 -12.05 4.12
C LEU A 302 -18.11 -12.73 3.43
N ILE A 303 -18.36 -13.50 2.35
CA ILE A 303 -17.29 -14.09 1.53
C ILE A 303 -16.39 -12.99 0.94
N THR A 304 -16.98 -11.96 0.35
CA THR A 304 -16.23 -10.85 -0.26
C THR A 304 -15.41 -10.09 0.79
N ARG A 305 -15.99 -9.84 1.97
CA ARG A 305 -15.34 -9.17 3.11
C ARG A 305 -14.17 -10.00 3.66
N ALA A 306 -14.29 -11.33 3.71
CA ALA A 306 -13.24 -12.24 4.20
C ALA A 306 -12.10 -12.46 3.19
N THR A 307 -12.35 -12.22 1.89
CA THR A 307 -11.40 -12.49 0.80
C THR A 307 -10.85 -11.19 0.20
N ASN A 308 -11.60 -10.58 -0.72
CA ASN A 308 -11.18 -9.43 -1.52
C ASN A 308 -10.88 -8.20 -0.65
N ASP A 309 -11.72 -7.89 0.34
CA ASP A 309 -11.51 -6.70 1.17
C ASP A 309 -10.26 -6.85 2.03
N VAL A 310 -10.02 -8.04 2.60
CA VAL A 310 -8.79 -8.28 3.37
C VAL A 310 -7.57 -8.18 2.45
N GLN A 311 -7.63 -8.70 1.23
CA GLN A 311 -6.54 -8.56 0.26
C GLN A 311 -6.26 -7.10 -0.09
N GLN A 312 -7.30 -6.29 -0.31
CA GLN A 312 -7.15 -4.86 -0.55
C GLN A 312 -6.48 -4.17 0.63
N VAL A 313 -6.96 -4.40 1.86
CA VAL A 313 -6.36 -3.83 3.07
C VAL A 313 -4.91 -4.26 3.24
N GLN A 314 -4.60 -5.54 3.00
CA GLN A 314 -3.24 -6.09 3.03
C GLN A 314 -2.32 -5.37 2.02
N MET A 315 -2.74 -5.29 0.75
CA MET A 315 -1.95 -4.68 -0.32
C MET A 315 -1.68 -3.20 -0.05
N VAL A 316 -2.71 -2.45 0.35
CA VAL A 316 -2.58 -1.02 0.66
C VAL A 316 -1.71 -0.80 1.88
N THR A 317 -1.79 -1.68 2.89
CA THR A 317 -0.89 -1.62 4.05
C THR A 317 0.57 -1.78 3.63
N THR A 318 0.88 -2.75 2.76
CA THR A 318 2.25 -2.94 2.24
C THR A 318 2.74 -1.72 1.45
N ILE A 319 1.93 -1.20 0.53
CA ILE A 319 2.28 -0.01 -0.27
C ILE A 319 2.44 1.22 0.62
N MET A 320 1.56 1.41 1.60
CA MET A 320 1.61 2.53 2.53
C MET A 320 2.91 2.50 3.33
N LEU A 321 3.23 1.34 3.90
CA LEU A 321 4.42 1.15 4.71
C LEU A 321 5.71 1.34 3.89
N ARG A 322 5.73 0.88 2.63
CA ARG A 322 6.94 0.95 1.78
C ARG A 322 7.12 2.28 1.06
N MET A 323 6.09 2.76 0.39
CA MET A 323 6.21 3.90 -0.55
C MET A 323 5.71 5.21 0.07
N VAL A 324 4.61 5.18 0.83
CA VAL A 324 3.98 6.41 1.36
C VAL A 324 4.74 6.96 2.55
N LEU A 325 5.28 6.10 3.41
CA LEU A 325 6.17 6.56 4.48
C LEU A 325 7.52 7.05 3.93
N TYR A 326 7.96 6.50 2.81
CA TYR A 326 9.22 6.87 2.16
C TYR A 326 9.16 8.25 1.49
N ALA A 327 8.09 8.54 0.73
CA ALA A 327 8.00 9.74 -0.09
C ALA A 327 8.16 11.07 0.69
N PRO A 328 7.50 11.31 1.84
CA PRO A 328 7.71 12.53 2.64
C PRO A 328 9.13 12.65 3.19
N VAL A 329 9.76 11.54 3.58
CA VAL A 329 11.16 11.54 4.06
C VAL A 329 12.08 12.01 2.92
N LEU A 330 11.91 11.44 1.72
CA LEU A 330 12.66 11.82 0.53
C LEU A 330 12.45 13.30 0.18
N ALA A 331 11.21 13.78 0.19
CA ALA A 331 10.86 15.16 -0.14
C ALA A 331 11.46 16.17 0.86
N VAL A 332 11.27 15.94 2.17
CA VAL A 332 11.79 16.82 3.22
C VAL A 332 13.31 16.90 3.16
N TRP A 333 13.98 15.76 3.04
CA TRP A 333 15.43 15.73 3.00
C TRP A 333 16.01 16.30 1.69
N GLY A 334 15.33 16.08 0.55
CA GLY A 334 15.71 16.69 -0.71
C GLY A 334 15.67 18.22 -0.63
N ILE A 335 14.61 18.78 -0.02
CA ILE A 335 14.49 20.22 0.23
C ILE A 335 15.59 20.72 1.17
N VAL A 336 15.88 19.98 2.25
CA VAL A 336 16.97 20.34 3.19
C VAL A 336 18.33 20.36 2.49
N LYS A 337 18.65 19.36 1.65
CA LYS A 337 19.92 19.32 0.92
C LYS A 337 20.05 20.46 -0.09
N VAL A 338 18.99 20.73 -0.83
CA VAL A 338 18.91 21.88 -1.75
C VAL A 338 19.18 23.19 -1.03
N ALA A 339 18.61 23.39 0.15
CA ALA A 339 18.84 24.58 0.96
C ALA A 339 20.30 24.67 1.45
N GLN A 340 20.93 23.53 1.77
CA GLN A 340 22.33 23.45 2.20
C GLN A 340 23.34 23.73 1.09
N THR A 341 23.00 23.51 -0.18
CA THR A 341 23.92 23.76 -1.32
C THR A 341 24.34 25.24 -1.46
N ARG A 342 23.71 26.17 -0.71
CA ARG A 342 23.93 27.64 -0.74
C ARG A 342 23.86 28.25 -2.14
N ALA A 343 23.30 27.52 -3.11
CA ALA A 343 23.23 27.90 -4.51
C ALA A 343 22.10 28.92 -4.80
N GLN A 344 21.46 29.50 -3.76
CA GLN A 344 20.32 30.43 -3.79
C GLN A 344 19.24 30.14 -4.86
N MET A 345 19.07 28.87 -5.27
CA MET A 345 18.11 28.44 -6.30
C MET A 345 16.89 27.71 -5.71
N SER A 346 16.76 27.64 -4.37
CA SER A 346 15.67 26.94 -3.69
C SER A 346 14.27 27.43 -4.12
N TYR A 347 14.14 28.69 -4.55
CA TYR A 347 12.89 29.25 -5.07
C TYR A 347 12.39 28.53 -6.33
N VAL A 348 13.30 28.05 -7.20
CA VAL A 348 12.94 27.33 -8.44
C VAL A 348 12.24 26.01 -8.10
N ILE A 349 12.78 25.28 -7.12
CA ILE A 349 12.18 24.04 -6.63
C ILE A 349 10.88 24.33 -5.90
N ALA A 350 10.80 25.38 -5.10
CA ALA A 350 9.57 25.77 -4.41
C ALA A 350 8.43 26.03 -5.40
N VAL A 351 8.70 26.76 -6.49
CA VAL A 351 7.73 26.98 -7.58
C VAL A 351 7.37 25.68 -8.28
N GLY A 352 8.35 24.83 -8.61
CA GLY A 352 8.09 23.52 -9.21
C GLY A 352 7.21 22.62 -8.34
N VAL A 353 7.49 22.54 -7.04
CA VAL A 353 6.68 21.80 -6.07
C VAL A 353 5.28 22.37 -5.96
N ALA A 354 5.13 23.70 -5.93
CA ALA A 354 3.81 24.34 -5.89
C ALA A 354 2.96 23.97 -7.12
N ILE A 355 3.56 24.00 -8.32
CA ILE A 355 2.91 23.58 -9.58
C ILE A 355 2.46 22.12 -9.49
N VAL A 356 3.32 21.24 -8.99
CA VAL A 356 3.00 19.81 -8.81
C VAL A 356 1.85 19.64 -7.83
N ILE A 357 1.85 20.33 -6.68
CA ILE A 357 0.76 20.25 -5.69
C ILE A 357 -0.57 20.71 -6.30
N VAL A 358 -0.58 21.86 -6.99
CA VAL A 358 -1.78 22.40 -7.64
C VAL A 358 -2.33 21.42 -8.68
N PHE A 359 -1.46 20.85 -9.51
CA PHE A 359 -1.83 19.84 -10.49
C PHE A 359 -2.46 18.59 -9.84
N VAL A 360 -1.82 18.07 -8.80
CA VAL A 360 -2.26 16.89 -8.07
C VAL A 360 -3.60 17.11 -7.37
N VAL A 361 -3.79 18.24 -6.70
CA VAL A 361 -5.05 18.59 -6.04
C VAL A 361 -6.17 18.72 -7.07
N THR A 362 -5.91 19.40 -8.19
CA THR A 362 -6.88 19.54 -9.29
C THR A 362 -7.29 18.18 -9.85
N LEU A 363 -6.32 17.29 -10.07
CA LEU A 363 -6.57 15.93 -10.54
C LEU A 363 -7.44 15.15 -9.53
N MET A 364 -7.15 15.24 -8.23
CA MET A 364 -7.96 14.57 -7.21
C MET A 364 -9.41 15.06 -7.19
N ILE A 365 -9.64 16.37 -7.27
CA ILE A 365 -10.99 16.96 -7.27
C ILE A 365 -11.81 16.42 -8.45
N ILE A 366 -11.19 16.26 -9.62
CA ILE A 366 -11.86 15.79 -10.84
C ILE A 366 -12.05 14.27 -10.83
N ALA A 367 -11.02 13.52 -10.45
CA ALA A 367 -10.98 12.06 -10.62
C ALA A 367 -11.71 11.31 -9.49
N LEU A 368 -11.56 11.72 -8.23
CA LEU A 368 -12.08 10.98 -7.08
C LEU A 368 -13.61 10.76 -7.11
N PRO A 369 -14.46 11.75 -7.45
CA PRO A 369 -15.90 11.55 -7.54
C PRO A 369 -16.27 10.53 -8.63
N LYS A 370 -15.62 10.60 -9.80
CA LYS A 370 -15.87 9.68 -10.92
C LYS A 370 -15.41 8.26 -10.60
N PHE A 371 -14.30 8.10 -9.86
CA PHE A 371 -13.87 6.79 -9.37
C PHE A 371 -14.87 6.13 -8.42
N ARG A 372 -15.62 6.91 -7.61
CA ARG A 372 -16.70 6.37 -6.77
C ARG A 372 -17.88 5.91 -7.61
N ILE A 373 -18.36 6.75 -8.53
CA ILE A 373 -19.46 6.41 -9.45
C ILE A 373 -19.11 5.17 -10.29
N MET A 374 -17.86 5.06 -10.75
CA MET A 374 -17.39 3.89 -11.50
C MET A 374 -17.56 2.58 -10.72
N GLN A 375 -17.41 2.58 -9.40
CA GLN A 375 -17.64 1.38 -8.58
C GLN A 375 -19.12 0.98 -8.56
N GLU A 376 -20.01 1.95 -8.37
CA GLU A 376 -21.46 1.72 -8.41
C GLU A 376 -21.91 1.15 -9.76
N LEU A 377 -21.34 1.66 -10.86
CA LEU A 377 -21.63 1.16 -12.22
C LEU A 377 -21.09 -0.24 -12.48
N VAL A 378 -19.91 -0.58 -11.94
CA VAL A 378 -19.39 -1.96 -11.99
C VAL A 378 -20.31 -2.92 -11.24
N ASP A 379 -20.78 -2.54 -10.05
CA ASP A 379 -21.72 -3.34 -9.27
C ASP A 379 -23.07 -3.50 -10.00
N ALA A 380 -23.57 -2.43 -10.63
CA ALA A 380 -24.77 -2.47 -11.45
C ALA A 380 -24.62 -3.42 -12.65
N LEU A 381 -23.50 -3.35 -13.39
CA LEU A 381 -23.20 -4.23 -14.52
C LEU A 381 -23.12 -5.70 -14.07
N ASN A 382 -22.43 -5.97 -12.95
CA ASN A 382 -22.35 -7.32 -12.38
C ASN A 382 -23.73 -7.85 -11.97
N SER A 383 -24.58 -7.00 -11.39
CA SER A 383 -25.93 -7.36 -11.00
C SER A 383 -26.81 -7.70 -12.21
N VAL A 384 -26.77 -6.87 -13.26
CA VAL A 384 -27.50 -7.13 -14.52
C VAL A 384 -27.00 -8.42 -15.17
N SER A 385 -25.68 -8.60 -15.24
CA SER A 385 -25.06 -9.81 -15.81
C SER A 385 -25.54 -11.07 -15.09
N ARG A 386 -25.53 -11.06 -13.75
CA ARG A 386 -26.01 -12.18 -12.95
C ARG A 386 -27.48 -12.46 -13.19
N SER A 387 -28.32 -11.43 -13.21
CA SER A 387 -29.75 -11.56 -13.49
C SER A 387 -30.02 -12.18 -14.86
N ILE A 388 -29.25 -11.81 -15.89
CA ILE A 388 -29.38 -12.37 -17.24
C ILE A 388 -28.92 -13.83 -17.24
N LEU A 389 -27.72 -14.13 -16.73
CA LEU A 389 -27.17 -15.49 -16.73
C LEU A 389 -28.03 -16.50 -15.97
N THR A 390 -28.53 -16.14 -14.79
CA THR A 390 -29.45 -16.99 -14.03
C THR A 390 -30.82 -17.10 -14.71
N GLY A 391 -31.25 -16.05 -15.41
CA GLY A 391 -32.52 -15.99 -16.13
C GLY A 391 -32.49 -16.50 -17.57
N ILE A 392 -31.37 -17.02 -18.09
CA ILE A 392 -31.24 -17.43 -19.50
C ILE A 392 -32.39 -18.32 -19.97
N PRO A 393 -32.77 -19.41 -19.24
CA PRO A 393 -33.86 -20.27 -19.69
C PRO A 393 -35.19 -19.53 -19.85
N VAL A 394 -35.49 -18.60 -18.93
CA VAL A 394 -36.70 -17.77 -18.95
C VAL A 394 -36.64 -16.77 -20.11
N ILE A 395 -35.51 -16.08 -20.27
CA ILE A 395 -35.31 -15.10 -21.35
C ILE A 395 -35.53 -15.77 -22.72
N ARG A 396 -34.99 -16.97 -22.91
CA ARG A 396 -35.16 -17.77 -24.15
C ARG A 396 -36.59 -18.26 -24.32
N ALA A 397 -37.21 -18.79 -23.26
CA ALA A 397 -38.59 -19.29 -23.31
C ALA A 397 -39.59 -18.19 -23.72
N PHE A 398 -39.33 -16.94 -23.34
CA PHE A 398 -40.17 -15.79 -23.68
C PHE A 398 -39.65 -14.96 -24.88
N GLY A 399 -38.58 -15.37 -25.56
CA GLY A 399 -38.01 -14.66 -26.72
C GLY A 399 -37.56 -13.21 -26.41
N ARG A 400 -37.06 -12.97 -25.20
CA ARG A 400 -36.72 -11.62 -24.67
C ARG A 400 -35.22 -11.30 -24.73
N GLU A 401 -34.44 -12.02 -25.52
CA GLU A 401 -32.98 -11.86 -25.62
C GLU A 401 -32.58 -10.41 -25.93
N ARG A 402 -33.21 -9.78 -26.94
CA ARG A 402 -32.95 -8.36 -27.30
C ARG A 402 -33.21 -7.39 -26.16
N SER A 403 -34.22 -7.66 -25.32
CA SER A 403 -34.50 -6.82 -24.15
C SER A 403 -33.45 -6.99 -23.06
N ALA A 404 -32.93 -8.20 -22.89
CA ALA A 404 -31.84 -8.49 -21.96
C ALA A 404 -30.52 -7.86 -22.45
N GLU A 405 -30.22 -7.97 -23.74
CA GLU A 405 -29.09 -7.31 -24.39
C GLU A 405 -29.15 -5.79 -24.21
N ALA A 406 -30.28 -5.15 -24.50
CA ALA A 406 -30.44 -3.70 -24.31
C ALA A 406 -30.22 -3.26 -22.86
N ARG A 407 -30.65 -4.06 -21.89
CA ARG A 407 -30.44 -3.79 -20.46
C ARG A 407 -28.97 -3.92 -20.06
N PHE A 408 -28.28 -4.93 -20.59
CA PHE A 408 -26.83 -5.08 -20.41
C PHE A 408 -26.07 -3.93 -21.06
N ASP A 409 -26.41 -3.59 -22.31
CA ASP A 409 -25.77 -2.52 -23.07
C ASP A 409 -25.92 -1.16 -22.38
N LYS A 410 -27.08 -0.86 -21.80
CA LYS A 410 -27.25 0.37 -21.00
C LYS A 410 -26.24 0.45 -19.86
N ALA A 411 -26.16 -0.60 -19.03
CA ALA A 411 -25.22 -0.65 -17.91
C ALA A 411 -23.75 -0.58 -18.39
N ASN A 412 -23.45 -1.24 -19.51
CA ASN A 412 -22.13 -1.25 -20.12
C ASN A 412 -21.74 0.12 -20.67
N VAL A 413 -22.65 0.83 -21.34
CA VAL A 413 -22.42 2.19 -21.88
C VAL A 413 -22.21 3.20 -20.76
N ASP A 414 -23.00 3.12 -19.68
CA ASP A 414 -22.84 4.02 -18.52
C ASP A 414 -21.47 3.81 -17.86
N LEU A 415 -21.06 2.55 -17.66
CA LEU A 415 -19.72 2.21 -17.16
C LEU A 415 -18.64 2.71 -18.13
N LYS A 416 -18.76 2.41 -19.42
CA LYS A 416 -17.81 2.81 -20.47
C LYS A 416 -17.60 4.33 -20.49
N ARG A 417 -18.66 5.13 -20.44
CA ARG A 417 -18.56 6.61 -20.44
C ARG A 417 -17.77 7.11 -19.25
N THR A 418 -18.07 6.61 -18.05
CA THR A 418 -17.39 7.00 -16.81
C THR A 418 -15.93 6.52 -16.79
N GLN A 419 -15.68 5.30 -17.27
CA GLN A 419 -14.35 4.72 -17.33
C GLN A 419 -13.47 5.43 -18.37
N LEU A 420 -13.99 5.77 -19.56
CA LEU A 420 -13.27 6.54 -20.56
C LEU A 420 -12.90 7.94 -20.06
N PHE A 421 -13.82 8.62 -19.38
CA PHE A 421 -13.53 9.92 -18.76
C PHE A 421 -12.38 9.79 -17.75
N THR A 422 -12.51 8.85 -16.81
CA THR A 422 -11.55 8.65 -15.73
C THR A 422 -10.18 8.25 -16.29
N ASN A 423 -10.15 7.31 -17.24
CA ASN A 423 -8.92 6.89 -17.91
C ASN A 423 -8.28 8.05 -18.66
N ARG A 424 -9.04 8.86 -19.40
CA ARG A 424 -8.49 10.01 -20.13
C ARG A 424 -7.83 11.03 -19.19
N VAL A 425 -8.49 11.35 -18.07
CA VAL A 425 -7.91 12.21 -17.02
C VAL A 425 -6.61 11.61 -16.49
N MET A 426 -6.58 10.30 -16.22
CA MET A 426 -5.40 9.61 -15.69
C MET A 426 -4.28 9.45 -16.73
N THR A 427 -4.58 9.26 -18.00
CA THR A 427 -3.59 9.12 -19.07
C THR A 427 -2.77 10.40 -19.23
N PHE A 428 -3.37 11.58 -19.01
CA PHE A 428 -2.63 12.86 -19.02
C PHE A 428 -1.75 13.07 -17.79
N MET A 429 -1.95 12.32 -16.70
CA MET A 429 -1.17 12.46 -15.47
C MET A 429 0.33 12.28 -15.71
N GLN A 430 0.73 11.19 -16.35
CA GLN A 430 2.14 10.87 -16.56
C GLN A 430 2.83 11.85 -17.55
N PRO A 431 2.26 12.16 -18.74
CA PRO A 431 2.85 13.13 -19.66
C PRO A 431 2.96 14.53 -19.05
N ILE A 432 1.94 15.02 -18.33
CA ILE A 432 2.00 16.34 -17.69
C ILE A 432 3.07 16.36 -16.60
N MET A 433 3.21 15.31 -15.80
CA MET A 433 4.29 15.21 -14.82
C MET A 433 5.66 15.24 -15.46
N VAL A 434 5.87 14.47 -16.54
CA VAL A 434 7.14 14.47 -17.30
C VAL A 434 7.39 15.84 -17.93
N LEU A 435 6.35 16.51 -18.44
CA LEU A 435 6.45 17.87 -18.97
C LEU A 435 6.87 18.86 -17.89
N ILE A 436 6.25 18.82 -16.71
CA ILE A 436 6.62 19.65 -15.56
C ILE A 436 8.08 19.37 -15.15
N MET A 437 8.50 18.11 -15.10
CA MET A 437 9.88 17.73 -14.80
C MET A 437 10.87 18.30 -15.81
N ASN A 438 10.57 18.19 -17.11
CA ASN A 438 11.44 18.70 -18.17
C ASN A 438 11.50 20.23 -18.17
N ILE A 439 10.35 20.92 -18.01
CA ILE A 439 10.31 22.39 -17.90
C ILE A 439 11.10 22.85 -16.67
N LEU A 440 10.94 22.18 -15.53
CA LEU A 440 11.69 22.46 -14.32
C LEU A 440 13.20 22.22 -14.53
N GLY A 441 13.58 21.14 -15.22
CA GLY A 441 14.96 20.85 -15.59
C GLY A 441 15.57 21.92 -16.48
N VAL A 442 14.85 22.36 -17.52
CA VAL A 442 15.27 23.47 -18.40
C VAL A 442 15.41 24.77 -17.60
N ALA A 443 14.46 25.10 -16.72
CA ALA A 443 14.53 26.29 -15.88
C ALA A 443 15.74 26.25 -14.93
N ILE A 444 16.04 25.09 -14.35
CA ILE A 444 17.22 24.88 -13.50
C ILE A 444 18.49 25.10 -14.32
N ILE A 445 18.62 24.48 -15.48
CA ILE A 445 19.81 24.63 -16.33
C ILE A 445 19.98 26.08 -16.79
N TRP A 446 18.90 26.74 -17.21
CA TRP A 446 18.92 28.14 -17.64
C TRP A 446 19.45 29.07 -16.55
N ILE A 447 18.89 28.97 -15.33
CA ILE A 447 19.29 29.81 -14.20
C ILE A 447 20.71 29.43 -13.75
N ALA A 448 21.00 28.14 -13.61
CA ALA A 448 22.31 27.67 -13.17
C ALA A 448 23.42 28.07 -14.15
N SER A 449 23.18 28.02 -15.46
CA SER A 449 24.14 28.45 -16.48
C SER A 449 24.54 29.92 -16.30
N HIS A 450 23.59 30.81 -16.03
CA HIS A 450 23.90 32.21 -15.75
C HIS A 450 24.73 32.37 -14.47
N ARG A 451 24.42 31.60 -13.41
CA ARG A 451 25.16 31.62 -12.14
C ARG A 451 26.56 31.00 -12.23
N ILE A 452 26.73 30.02 -13.11
CA ILE A 452 28.04 29.44 -13.42
C ILE A 452 28.88 30.49 -14.17
N ASN A 453 28.27 31.23 -15.11
CA ASN A 453 28.94 32.30 -15.84
C ASN A 453 29.37 33.48 -14.93
N THR A 454 28.58 33.82 -13.90
CA THR A 454 28.97 34.83 -12.89
C THR A 454 29.95 34.30 -11.84
N GLY A 455 30.20 32.99 -11.82
CA GLY A 455 31.11 32.35 -10.88
C GLY A 455 30.57 32.09 -9.48
N ASP A 456 29.25 32.18 -9.29
CA ASP A 456 28.56 31.90 -8.03
C ASP A 456 28.36 30.41 -7.79
N MET A 457 28.43 29.60 -8.85
CA MET A 457 28.02 28.20 -8.85
C MET A 457 28.94 27.34 -9.72
N GLN A 458 29.14 26.08 -9.31
CA GLN A 458 29.88 25.08 -10.08
C GLN A 458 28.94 24.10 -10.79
N VAL A 459 29.47 23.38 -11.77
CA VAL A 459 28.68 22.48 -12.63
C VAL A 459 28.15 21.28 -11.85
N GLY A 460 28.91 20.72 -10.91
CA GLY A 460 28.48 19.62 -10.05
C GLY A 460 27.31 20.00 -9.14
N ALA A 461 27.31 21.22 -8.59
CA ALA A 461 26.18 21.72 -7.81
C ALA A 461 24.88 21.77 -8.65
N MET A 462 24.97 22.05 -9.95
CA MET A 462 23.82 22.07 -10.86
C MET A 462 23.29 20.66 -11.10
N THR A 463 24.18 19.69 -11.36
CA THR A 463 23.78 18.29 -11.59
C THR A 463 23.15 17.67 -10.36
N ALA A 464 23.68 17.96 -9.17
CA ALA A 464 23.07 17.55 -7.90
C ALA A 464 21.68 18.18 -7.72
N PHE A 465 21.52 19.46 -8.03
CA PHE A 465 20.24 20.16 -7.94
C PHE A 465 19.17 19.57 -8.88
N LEU A 466 19.56 19.20 -10.10
CA LEU A 466 18.68 18.48 -11.04
C LEU A 466 18.23 17.14 -10.47
N ALA A 467 19.16 16.35 -9.91
CA ALA A 467 18.85 15.06 -9.31
C ALA A 467 17.91 15.19 -8.10
N TYR A 468 18.17 16.12 -7.19
CA TYR A 468 17.30 16.39 -6.05
C TYR A 468 15.89 16.83 -6.47
N SER A 469 15.80 17.68 -7.50
CA SER A 469 14.51 18.12 -8.03
C SER A 469 13.69 16.94 -8.57
N MET A 470 14.33 16.02 -9.30
CA MET A 470 13.66 14.83 -9.81
C MET A 470 13.14 13.92 -8.68
N MET A 471 13.93 13.73 -7.62
CA MET A 471 13.53 12.95 -6.44
C MET A 471 12.31 13.57 -5.74
N ILE A 472 12.31 14.88 -5.54
CA ILE A 472 11.21 15.60 -4.90
C ILE A 472 9.92 15.43 -5.71
N VAL A 473 9.96 15.63 -7.03
CA VAL A 473 8.78 15.48 -7.89
C VAL A 473 8.29 14.03 -7.90
N MET A 474 9.18 13.04 -7.92
CA MET A 474 8.81 11.62 -7.84
C MET A 474 8.13 11.28 -6.50
N ALA A 475 8.57 11.88 -5.38
CA ALA A 475 7.89 11.71 -4.09
C ALA A 475 6.43 12.18 -4.13
N PHE A 476 6.15 13.33 -4.76
CA PHE A 476 4.77 13.81 -4.94
C PHE A 476 3.94 12.90 -5.87
N MET A 477 4.57 12.29 -6.88
CA MET A 477 3.90 11.31 -7.75
C MET A 477 3.39 10.10 -6.97
N ILE A 478 4.21 9.56 -6.05
CA ILE A 478 3.82 8.43 -5.19
C ILE A 478 2.59 8.81 -4.33
N ILE A 479 2.58 10.00 -3.74
CA ILE A 479 1.47 10.49 -2.92
C ILE A 479 0.17 10.60 -3.75
N THR A 480 0.30 11.02 -5.01
CA THR A 480 -0.84 11.14 -5.95
C THR A 480 -1.48 9.79 -6.23
N VAL A 481 -0.68 8.79 -6.61
CA VAL A 481 -1.16 7.42 -6.86
C VAL A 481 -1.83 6.85 -5.62
N MET A 482 -1.25 7.11 -4.43
CA MET A 482 -1.83 6.61 -3.19
C MET A 482 -3.19 7.23 -2.88
N SER A 483 -3.43 8.46 -3.28
CA SER A 483 -4.69 9.14 -3.01
C SER A 483 -5.88 8.52 -3.75
N ILE A 484 -5.63 7.71 -4.79
CA ILE A 484 -6.64 6.90 -5.50
C ILE A 484 -6.89 5.57 -4.79
N ILE A 485 -5.82 4.92 -4.32
CA ILE A 485 -5.87 3.57 -3.75
C ILE A 485 -6.37 3.59 -2.29
N LEU A 486 -5.95 4.60 -1.52
CA LEU A 486 -6.22 4.71 -0.09
C LEU A 486 -7.71 4.79 0.28
N PRO A 487 -8.57 5.56 -0.43
CA PRO A 487 -10.01 5.58 -0.16
C PRO A 487 -10.67 4.20 -0.31
N ARG A 488 -10.25 3.40 -1.31
CA ARG A 488 -10.80 2.05 -1.55
C ARG A 488 -10.52 1.11 -0.37
N ALA A 489 -9.28 1.08 0.11
CA ALA A 489 -8.93 0.34 1.31
C ALA A 489 -9.62 0.89 2.56
N GLY A 490 -9.93 2.19 2.60
CA GLY A 490 -10.74 2.79 3.66
C GLY A 490 -12.15 2.21 3.73
N VAL A 491 -12.83 2.06 2.59
CA VAL A 491 -14.16 1.45 2.49
C VAL A 491 -14.11 -0.04 2.85
N ALA A 492 -13.15 -0.79 2.28
CA ALA A 492 -12.95 -2.21 2.60
C ALA A 492 -12.69 -2.43 4.10
N ALA A 493 -11.82 -1.62 4.72
CA ALA A 493 -11.59 -1.67 6.16
C ALA A 493 -12.85 -1.28 6.97
N GLY A 494 -13.70 -0.40 6.44
CA GLY A 494 -15.00 -0.07 7.02
C GLY A 494 -15.91 -1.30 7.10
N ARG A 495 -16.12 -1.99 5.97
CA ARG A 495 -16.95 -3.19 5.87
C ARG A 495 -16.43 -4.36 6.72
N ILE A 496 -15.11 -4.55 6.80
CA ILE A 496 -14.50 -5.56 7.67
C ILE A 496 -14.81 -5.26 9.15
N ASP A 497 -14.62 -4.00 9.56
CA ASP A 497 -14.79 -3.58 10.95
C ASP A 497 -16.27 -3.63 11.40
N GLU A 498 -17.23 -3.46 10.49
CA GLU A 498 -18.65 -3.73 10.76
C GLU A 498 -18.91 -5.19 11.17
N VAL A 499 -18.27 -6.15 10.50
CA VAL A 499 -18.43 -7.57 10.80
C VAL A 499 -17.76 -7.90 12.13
N ILE A 500 -16.50 -7.50 12.32
CA ILE A 500 -15.72 -7.81 13.53
C ILE A 500 -16.39 -7.25 14.79
N ASN A 501 -16.98 -6.04 14.71
CA ASN A 501 -17.61 -5.39 15.86
C ASN A 501 -19.12 -5.66 15.99
N SER A 502 -19.73 -6.45 15.10
CA SER A 502 -21.15 -6.79 15.28
C SER A 502 -21.34 -7.61 16.56
N LYS A 503 -22.53 -7.62 17.14
CA LYS A 503 -22.87 -8.47 18.28
C LYS A 503 -23.80 -9.58 17.76
N SER A 504 -23.58 -10.81 18.20
CA SER A 504 -24.51 -11.91 17.90
C SER A 504 -25.78 -11.71 18.73
N SER A 505 -26.95 -11.84 18.12
CA SER A 505 -28.23 -11.72 18.81
C SER A 505 -28.51 -12.89 19.75
N VAL A 506 -27.97 -14.08 19.44
CA VAL A 506 -28.15 -15.29 20.25
C VAL A 506 -26.85 -15.60 21.00
N LEU A 507 -26.88 -15.46 22.32
CA LEU A 507 -25.78 -15.79 23.22
C LEU A 507 -26.28 -16.65 24.39
N ASN A 508 -25.40 -17.50 24.92
CA ASN A 508 -25.65 -18.16 26.21
C ASN A 508 -25.81 -17.08 27.29
N ARG A 509 -26.86 -17.19 28.10
CA ARG A 509 -26.97 -16.42 29.34
C ARG A 509 -25.83 -16.81 30.28
N LYS A 510 -25.42 -15.89 31.17
CA LYS A 510 -24.27 -16.13 32.07
C LYS A 510 -24.52 -17.30 33.04
N ASP A 511 -25.78 -17.55 33.34
CA ASP A 511 -26.34 -18.55 34.23
C ASP A 511 -27.00 -19.72 33.47
N ALA A 512 -26.75 -19.84 32.15
CA ALA A 512 -27.28 -20.94 31.37
C ALA A 512 -26.75 -22.29 31.87
N VAL A 513 -27.65 -23.27 32.01
CA VAL A 513 -27.35 -24.60 32.56
C VAL A 513 -27.08 -25.59 31.43
N ASP A 514 -26.14 -26.48 31.65
CA ASP A 514 -25.84 -27.58 30.73
C ASP A 514 -26.75 -28.77 31.04
N ILE A 515 -27.49 -29.27 30.04
CA ILE A 515 -28.36 -30.44 30.21
C ILE A 515 -27.69 -31.69 29.61
N ARG A 516 -27.69 -32.79 30.34
CA ARG A 516 -27.15 -34.08 29.85
C ARG A 516 -28.22 -35.06 29.41
N GLU A 517 -29.36 -35.01 30.08
CA GLU A 517 -30.50 -35.88 29.81
C GLU A 517 -31.76 -35.03 29.66
N SER A 518 -32.57 -35.40 28.68
CA SER A 518 -33.87 -34.78 28.43
C SER A 518 -34.91 -35.87 28.15
N LYS A 519 -36.14 -35.64 28.62
CA LYS A 519 -37.29 -36.47 28.25
C LYS A 519 -37.84 -36.08 26.87
N GLY A 520 -37.46 -34.90 26.36
CA GLY A 520 -37.83 -34.40 25.04
C GLY A 520 -39.16 -33.63 25.01
N ARG A 521 -39.78 -33.31 26.17
CA ARG A 521 -41.05 -32.58 26.18
C ARG A 521 -40.84 -31.12 25.80
N LEU A 522 -41.39 -30.70 24.66
CA LEU A 522 -41.23 -29.35 24.13
C LEU A 522 -42.55 -28.57 24.23
N GLU A 523 -42.54 -27.43 24.91
CA GLU A 523 -43.70 -26.60 25.15
C GLU A 523 -43.50 -25.20 24.57
N PHE A 524 -44.42 -24.77 23.73
CA PHE A 524 -44.56 -23.40 23.25
C PHE A 524 -45.60 -22.71 24.11
N ASP A 525 -45.19 -21.65 24.81
CA ASP A 525 -46.01 -20.86 25.74
C ASP A 525 -46.14 -19.42 25.21
N ASN A 526 -47.26 -19.14 24.54
CA ASN A 526 -47.62 -17.84 23.95
C ASN A 526 -46.49 -17.21 23.10
N VAL A 527 -45.89 -18.02 22.23
CA VAL A 527 -44.68 -17.65 21.47
C VAL A 527 -45.04 -16.73 20.31
N SER A 528 -44.39 -15.56 20.27
CA SER A 528 -44.42 -14.68 19.10
C SER A 528 -43.02 -14.35 18.64
N PHE A 529 -42.83 -14.20 17.33
CA PHE A 529 -41.52 -13.93 16.74
C PHE A 529 -41.60 -13.02 15.52
N ARG A 530 -40.67 -12.06 15.49
CA ARG A 530 -40.47 -11.11 14.40
C ARG A 530 -39.02 -11.09 13.96
N TYR A 531 -38.79 -11.18 12.64
CA TYR A 531 -37.47 -10.92 12.07
C TYR A 531 -37.10 -9.44 12.24
N ALA A 532 -35.82 -9.14 12.42
CA ALA A 532 -35.33 -7.79 12.77
C ALA A 532 -35.80 -6.64 11.85
N ASN A 533 -36.15 -6.92 10.59
CA ASN A 533 -36.61 -5.93 9.61
C ASN A 533 -38.09 -6.10 9.22
N ALA A 534 -38.86 -6.93 9.91
CA ALA A 534 -40.28 -7.10 9.67
C ALA A 534 -41.08 -6.12 10.56
N GLU A 535 -42.19 -5.60 10.05
CA GLU A 535 -43.11 -4.75 10.82
C GLU A 535 -43.98 -5.62 11.74
N ASP A 536 -44.52 -6.70 11.18
CA ASP A 536 -45.41 -7.64 11.86
C ASP A 536 -44.71 -8.92 12.32
N ASP A 537 -45.30 -9.56 13.32
CA ASP A 537 -44.87 -10.86 13.81
C ASP A 537 -45.17 -11.93 12.73
N VAL A 538 -44.17 -12.76 12.40
CA VAL A 538 -44.36 -13.87 11.45
C VAL A 538 -45.11 -15.02 12.10
N VAL A 539 -45.00 -15.13 13.42
CA VAL A 539 -45.82 -16.03 14.24
C VAL A 539 -46.24 -15.28 15.50
N SER A 540 -47.50 -15.43 15.89
CA SER A 540 -48.14 -14.70 17.00
C SER A 540 -48.90 -15.66 17.91
N GLY A 541 -48.66 -15.57 19.22
CA GLY A 541 -49.44 -16.30 20.24
C GLY A 541 -49.41 -17.83 20.17
N ILE A 542 -48.38 -18.41 19.55
CA ILE A 542 -48.28 -19.86 19.30
C ILE A 542 -48.18 -20.63 20.63
N SER A 543 -49.17 -21.47 20.92
CA SER A 543 -49.22 -22.27 22.16
C SER A 543 -49.58 -23.73 21.90
N PHE A 544 -48.63 -24.64 22.11
CA PHE A 544 -48.84 -26.09 22.03
C PHE A 544 -47.73 -26.86 22.74
N THR A 545 -47.95 -28.15 22.96
CA THR A 545 -46.95 -29.05 23.56
C THR A 545 -46.72 -30.24 22.64
N ALA A 546 -45.47 -30.56 22.34
CA ALA A 546 -45.05 -31.78 21.69
C ALA A 546 -44.55 -32.76 22.75
N GLU A 547 -45.25 -33.88 22.91
CA GLU A 547 -44.97 -34.86 23.96
C GLU A 547 -43.91 -35.90 23.53
N PRO A 548 -43.16 -36.50 24.48
CA PRO A 548 -42.25 -37.61 24.22
C PRO A 548 -42.93 -38.78 23.50
N GLY A 549 -42.24 -39.33 22.50
CA GLY A 549 -42.70 -40.43 21.65
C GLY A 549 -43.83 -40.11 20.66
N GLN A 550 -44.41 -38.91 20.72
CA GLN A 550 -45.48 -38.49 19.80
C GLN A 550 -44.93 -37.72 18.60
N THR A 551 -45.69 -37.76 17.51
CA THR A 551 -45.49 -36.94 16.32
C THR A 551 -46.42 -35.74 16.36
N THR A 552 -45.84 -34.54 16.45
CA THR A 552 -46.53 -33.28 16.24
C THR A 552 -46.26 -32.80 14.81
N ALA A 553 -47.28 -32.81 13.98
CA ALA A 553 -47.22 -32.29 12.63
C ALA A 553 -47.61 -30.81 12.58
N ILE A 554 -47.00 -30.05 11.68
CA ILE A 554 -47.33 -28.65 11.42
C ILE A 554 -47.63 -28.49 9.93
N ILE A 555 -48.82 -27.98 9.60
CA ILE A 555 -49.29 -27.76 8.23
C ILE A 555 -49.94 -26.38 8.09
N GLY A 556 -49.92 -25.84 6.88
CA GLY A 556 -50.45 -24.51 6.58
C GLY A 556 -49.95 -23.98 5.25
N SER A 557 -50.55 -22.89 4.76
CA SER A 557 -50.19 -22.23 3.49
C SER A 557 -48.73 -21.75 3.47
N THR A 558 -48.12 -21.60 2.30
CA THR A 558 -46.76 -21.00 2.20
C THR A 558 -46.76 -19.61 2.84
N GLY A 559 -45.76 -19.32 3.69
CA GLY A 559 -45.68 -18.03 4.41
C GLY A 559 -46.30 -18.01 5.80
N SER A 560 -47.08 -19.02 6.21
CA SER A 560 -47.73 -19.12 7.55
C SER A 560 -46.77 -19.28 8.76
N GLY A 561 -45.46 -19.13 8.59
CA GLY A 561 -44.50 -19.21 9.70
C GLY A 561 -44.03 -20.62 10.11
N LYS A 562 -44.41 -21.70 9.40
CA LYS A 562 -43.99 -23.09 9.69
C LYS A 562 -42.47 -23.25 9.90
N SER A 563 -41.67 -22.82 8.93
CA SER A 563 -40.20 -22.91 9.00
C SER A 563 -39.63 -22.01 10.10
N THR A 564 -40.30 -20.91 10.44
CA THR A 564 -39.93 -20.06 11.58
C THR A 564 -40.06 -20.82 12.89
N ILE A 565 -41.18 -21.52 13.12
CA ILE A 565 -41.40 -22.32 14.34
C ILE A 565 -40.30 -23.35 14.53
N VAL A 566 -39.97 -24.13 13.50
CA VAL A 566 -38.92 -25.16 13.62
C VAL A 566 -37.53 -24.58 13.80
N ASN A 567 -37.25 -23.38 13.26
CA ASN A 567 -35.96 -22.69 13.47
C ASN A 567 -35.80 -22.10 14.89
N LEU A 568 -36.91 -21.87 15.60
CA LEU A 568 -36.86 -21.44 17.01
C LEU A 568 -36.46 -22.57 17.96
N ILE A 569 -36.74 -23.83 17.61
CA ILE A 569 -36.44 -25.02 18.44
C ILE A 569 -34.92 -25.19 18.72
N PRO A 570 -34.02 -25.22 17.72
CA PRO A 570 -32.56 -25.27 17.94
C PRO A 570 -31.97 -23.92 18.34
N ARG A 571 -32.84 -22.93 18.63
CA ARG A 571 -32.49 -21.56 19.01
C ARG A 571 -31.58 -20.90 17.97
N PHE A 572 -31.97 -20.96 16.69
CA PHE A 572 -31.33 -20.14 15.64
C PHE A 572 -31.75 -18.67 15.75
N PHE A 573 -32.91 -18.43 16.35
CA PHE A 573 -33.43 -17.14 16.75
C PHE A 573 -33.97 -17.24 18.19
N ASP A 574 -33.93 -16.13 18.93
CA ASP A 574 -34.65 -16.00 20.19
C ASP A 574 -36.06 -15.44 19.92
N VAL A 575 -37.06 -15.93 20.66
CA VAL A 575 -38.45 -15.47 20.56
C VAL A 575 -38.57 -14.00 20.95
N THR A 576 -39.49 -13.26 20.32
CA THR A 576 -39.76 -11.85 20.63
C THR A 576 -40.57 -11.72 21.91
N SER A 577 -41.57 -12.59 22.09
CA SER A 577 -42.37 -12.73 23.31
C SER A 577 -42.73 -14.20 23.55
N GLY A 578 -43.15 -14.51 24.78
CA GLY A 578 -43.42 -15.89 25.21
C GLY A 578 -42.15 -16.68 25.57
N ALA A 579 -42.29 -17.99 25.62
CA ALA A 579 -41.20 -18.92 25.94
C ALA A 579 -41.35 -20.25 25.21
N ILE A 580 -40.22 -20.85 24.82
CA ILE A 580 -40.14 -22.25 24.43
C ILE A 580 -39.44 -22.98 25.56
N ARG A 581 -40.05 -24.02 26.12
CA ARG A 581 -39.52 -24.79 27.24
C ARG A 581 -39.21 -26.22 26.83
N LEU A 582 -38.03 -26.70 27.20
CA LEU A 582 -37.63 -28.09 27.14
C LEU A 582 -37.69 -28.67 28.56
N ASP A 583 -38.53 -29.69 28.77
CA ASP A 583 -38.76 -30.33 30.07
C ASP A 583 -39.08 -29.32 31.20
N GLY A 584 -39.81 -28.25 30.86
CA GLY A 584 -40.23 -27.18 31.78
C GLY A 584 -39.21 -26.05 31.97
N ARG A 585 -38.01 -26.14 31.37
CA ARG A 585 -36.99 -25.08 31.41
C ARG A 585 -36.97 -24.30 30.10
N ASP A 586 -36.94 -22.98 30.15
CA ASP A 586 -36.82 -22.14 28.96
C ASP A 586 -35.50 -22.44 28.21
N ILE A 587 -35.57 -22.63 26.89
CA ILE A 587 -34.40 -22.91 26.05
C ILE A 587 -33.35 -21.78 26.09
N ARG A 588 -33.75 -20.57 26.52
CA ARG A 588 -32.84 -19.44 26.73
C ARG A 588 -31.92 -19.62 27.94
N ASP A 589 -32.34 -20.44 28.90
CA ASP A 589 -31.62 -20.77 30.14
C ASP A 589 -30.80 -22.07 30.02
N ILE A 590 -30.74 -22.66 28.83
CA ILE A 590 -29.94 -23.85 28.51
C ILE A 590 -28.76 -23.42 27.64
N THR A 591 -27.60 -24.05 27.82
CA THR A 591 -26.45 -23.79 26.92
C THR A 591 -26.82 -24.23 25.49
N ILE A 592 -26.50 -23.42 24.49
CA ILE A 592 -26.82 -23.70 23.08
C ILE A 592 -26.28 -25.06 22.64
N ASN A 593 -25.09 -25.44 23.12
CA ASN A 593 -24.48 -26.73 22.77
C ASN A 593 -25.31 -27.89 23.32
N SER A 594 -25.61 -27.92 24.62
CA SER A 594 -26.41 -29.03 25.19
C SER A 594 -27.83 -29.07 24.65
N LEU A 595 -28.45 -27.92 24.35
CA LEU A 595 -29.75 -27.86 23.69
C LEU A 595 -29.70 -28.55 22.31
N ARG A 596 -28.71 -28.20 21.49
CA ARG A 596 -28.57 -28.74 20.12
C ARG A 596 -28.16 -30.20 20.12
N ASP A 597 -27.44 -30.67 21.13
CA ASP A 597 -27.11 -32.10 21.29
C ASP A 597 -28.38 -32.95 21.49
N GLN A 598 -29.45 -32.39 22.06
CA GLN A 598 -30.73 -33.09 22.20
C GLN A 598 -31.59 -33.08 20.91
N ILE A 599 -31.20 -32.30 19.89
CA ILE A 599 -32.03 -32.01 18.71
C ILE A 599 -31.39 -32.55 17.42
N GLY A 600 -32.10 -33.42 16.73
CA GLY A 600 -31.83 -33.81 15.34
C GLY A 600 -32.59 -32.91 14.40
N PHE A 601 -31.93 -31.91 13.84
CA PHE A 601 -32.55 -30.96 12.92
C PHE A 601 -32.26 -31.33 11.45
N VAL A 602 -33.32 -31.48 10.65
CA VAL A 602 -33.24 -31.69 9.20
C VAL A 602 -33.88 -30.50 8.49
N PRO A 603 -33.10 -29.66 7.80
CA PRO A 603 -33.61 -28.49 7.09
C PRO A 603 -34.37 -28.87 5.81
N GLN A 604 -35.21 -27.96 5.31
CA GLN A 604 -35.94 -28.10 4.04
C GLN A 604 -35.04 -28.41 2.85
N LYS A 605 -33.83 -27.84 2.80
CA LYS A 605 -32.82 -28.15 1.78
C LYS A 605 -31.67 -28.91 2.44
N GLY A 606 -31.50 -30.18 2.08
CA GLY A 606 -30.34 -30.98 2.47
C GLY A 606 -29.04 -30.39 1.93
N ILE A 607 -28.24 -29.76 2.79
CA ILE A 607 -26.91 -29.23 2.47
C ILE A 607 -25.84 -30.23 2.91
N LEU A 608 -24.97 -30.59 1.98
CA LEU A 608 -23.81 -31.44 2.24
C LEU A 608 -22.50 -30.65 2.06
N PHE A 609 -21.49 -31.06 2.82
CA PHE A 609 -20.14 -30.49 2.76
C PHE A 609 -19.23 -31.34 1.88
N SER A 610 -18.20 -30.70 1.31
CA SER A 610 -17.16 -31.44 0.59
C SER A 610 -16.44 -32.42 1.52
N GLY A 611 -16.23 -33.65 1.07
CA GLY A 611 -15.69 -34.74 1.88
C GLY A 611 -16.19 -36.09 1.36
N THR A 612 -16.53 -37.01 2.25
CA THR A 612 -17.11 -38.32 1.92
C THR A 612 -18.55 -38.43 2.43
N ILE A 613 -19.25 -39.51 2.09
CA ILE A 613 -20.55 -39.83 2.69
C ILE A 613 -20.40 -40.03 4.21
N ASP A 614 -19.37 -40.79 4.63
CA ASP A 614 -18.99 -40.98 6.03
C ASP A 614 -18.82 -39.65 6.76
N SER A 615 -17.96 -38.76 6.23
CA SER A 615 -17.65 -37.49 6.90
C SER A 615 -18.87 -36.58 7.00
N ASN A 616 -19.81 -36.67 6.05
CA ASN A 616 -21.07 -35.93 6.08
C ASN A 616 -22.04 -36.48 7.11
N ILE A 617 -22.09 -37.80 7.35
CA ILE A 617 -22.94 -38.39 8.39
C ILE A 617 -22.32 -38.12 9.77
N ARG A 618 -21.00 -38.34 9.95
CA ARG A 618 -20.26 -38.04 11.19
C ARG A 618 -20.33 -36.58 11.61
N PHE A 619 -20.69 -35.67 10.72
CA PHE A 619 -20.94 -34.28 11.09
C PHE A 619 -22.00 -34.14 12.20
N GLY A 620 -22.93 -35.09 12.32
CA GLY A 620 -23.90 -35.13 13.42
C GLY A 620 -23.34 -35.68 14.72
N ASN A 621 -22.36 -36.58 14.66
CA ASN A 621 -21.64 -37.14 15.81
C ASN A 621 -20.27 -37.66 15.36
N GLU A 622 -19.22 -36.88 15.65
CA GLU A 622 -17.85 -37.21 15.21
C GLU A 622 -17.33 -38.52 15.82
N LYS A 623 -17.87 -38.92 16.98
CA LYS A 623 -17.46 -40.12 17.73
C LYS A 623 -18.28 -41.36 17.36
N ALA A 624 -19.20 -41.27 16.40
CA ALA A 624 -20.04 -42.39 16.00
C ALA A 624 -19.18 -43.57 15.51
N THR A 625 -19.55 -44.81 15.83
CA THR A 625 -18.88 -46.00 15.30
C THR A 625 -19.35 -46.29 13.88
N ALA A 626 -18.59 -47.08 13.10
CA ALA A 626 -19.03 -47.49 11.75
C ALA A 626 -20.42 -48.15 11.77
N ALA A 627 -20.71 -48.99 12.77
CA ALA A 627 -22.02 -49.60 12.96
C ALA A 627 -23.14 -48.56 13.22
N GLN A 628 -22.85 -47.48 13.94
CA GLN A 628 -23.81 -46.38 14.14
C GLN A 628 -24.07 -45.61 12.84
N LEU A 629 -23.04 -45.41 12.01
CA LEU A 629 -23.22 -44.81 10.69
C LEU A 629 -24.07 -45.68 9.77
N GLU A 630 -23.75 -46.97 9.68
CA GLU A 630 -24.53 -47.93 8.90
C GLU A 630 -25.98 -47.95 9.36
N LYS A 631 -26.20 -47.97 10.69
CA LYS A 631 -27.55 -47.93 11.24
C LYS A 631 -28.28 -46.63 10.90
N ALA A 632 -27.62 -45.48 11.03
CA ALA A 632 -28.22 -44.19 10.67
C ALA A 632 -28.56 -44.12 9.17
N ALA A 633 -27.68 -44.61 8.31
CA ALA A 633 -27.91 -44.69 6.87
C ALA A 633 -29.04 -45.68 6.52
N GLU A 634 -29.13 -46.82 7.20
CA GLU A 634 -30.20 -47.79 7.03
C GLU A 634 -31.55 -47.18 7.43
N VAL A 635 -31.63 -46.55 8.60
CA VAL A 635 -32.84 -45.88 9.08
C VAL A 635 -33.26 -44.80 8.10
N ALA A 636 -32.32 -43.97 7.63
CA ALA A 636 -32.56 -42.91 6.64
C ALA A 636 -32.87 -43.41 5.22
N GLN A 637 -32.93 -44.74 5.00
CA GLN A 637 -33.10 -45.37 3.69
C GLN A 637 -32.02 -44.98 2.68
N ALA A 638 -30.81 -44.65 3.16
CA ALA A 638 -29.69 -44.24 2.32
C ALA A 638 -28.80 -45.41 1.86
N MET A 639 -28.84 -46.57 2.53
CA MET A 639 -27.96 -47.71 2.21
C MET A 639 -28.04 -48.17 0.77
N GLU A 640 -29.23 -48.19 0.17
CA GLU A 640 -29.47 -48.62 -1.22
C GLU A 640 -28.50 -47.94 -2.21
N PHE A 641 -28.43 -46.61 -2.20
CA PHE A 641 -27.56 -45.90 -3.15
C PHE A 641 -26.10 -45.78 -2.67
N ILE A 642 -25.84 -46.03 -1.38
CA ILE A 642 -24.47 -46.07 -0.84
C ILE A 642 -23.80 -47.36 -1.31
N GLU A 643 -24.50 -48.48 -1.25
CA GLU A 643 -24.00 -49.80 -1.66
C GLU A 643 -23.78 -49.90 -3.17
N GLU A 644 -24.53 -49.15 -3.98
CA GLU A 644 -24.33 -49.04 -5.44
C GLU A 644 -23.01 -48.34 -5.82
N LYS A 645 -22.40 -47.57 -4.91
CA LYS A 645 -21.15 -46.85 -5.18
C LYS A 645 -19.95 -47.74 -4.91
N GLU A 646 -18.94 -47.68 -5.78
CA GLU A 646 -17.69 -48.44 -5.65
C GLU A 646 -17.01 -48.23 -4.29
N GLU A 647 -16.92 -46.97 -3.85
CA GLU A 647 -16.27 -46.58 -2.59
C GLU A 647 -17.23 -46.54 -1.38
N LYS A 648 -18.50 -46.90 -1.56
CA LYS A 648 -19.54 -46.91 -0.51
C LYS A 648 -19.52 -45.64 0.36
N PHE A 649 -19.27 -45.75 1.66
CA PHE A 649 -19.22 -44.63 2.60
C PHE A 649 -18.05 -43.65 2.34
N ASP A 650 -16.97 -44.11 1.73
CA ASP A 650 -15.82 -43.27 1.37
C ASP A 650 -16.05 -42.48 0.08
N SER A 651 -17.16 -42.74 -0.62
CA SER A 651 -17.49 -42.04 -1.86
C SER A 651 -17.50 -40.53 -1.69
N PRO A 652 -16.88 -39.78 -2.63
CA PRO A 652 -16.72 -38.34 -2.51
C PRO A 652 -18.04 -37.59 -2.68
N ILE A 653 -18.22 -36.56 -1.85
CA ILE A 653 -19.30 -35.58 -1.95
C ILE A 653 -18.70 -34.25 -2.40
N ALA A 654 -19.18 -33.73 -3.53
CA ALA A 654 -18.77 -32.43 -4.04
C ALA A 654 -19.36 -31.27 -3.21
N GLN A 655 -18.85 -30.05 -3.36
CA GLN A 655 -19.33 -28.88 -2.62
C GLN A 655 -20.85 -28.68 -2.81
N GLY A 656 -21.59 -28.62 -1.70
CA GLY A 656 -23.06 -28.53 -1.73
C GLY A 656 -23.76 -29.80 -2.23
N GLY A 657 -23.04 -30.92 -2.35
CA GLY A 657 -23.52 -32.19 -2.85
C GLY A 657 -23.90 -32.18 -4.33
N SER A 658 -23.28 -31.35 -5.18
CA SER A 658 -23.68 -31.23 -6.60
C SER A 658 -23.67 -32.56 -7.39
N ASN A 659 -22.98 -33.59 -6.91
CA ASN A 659 -22.85 -34.91 -7.51
C ASN A 659 -23.85 -35.97 -6.97
N VAL A 660 -24.83 -35.58 -6.15
CA VAL A 660 -25.90 -36.47 -5.67
C VAL A 660 -27.29 -35.85 -5.89
N SER A 661 -28.31 -36.69 -6.06
CA SER A 661 -29.69 -36.23 -6.31
C SER A 661 -30.30 -35.52 -5.10
N GLY A 662 -31.36 -34.73 -5.31
CA GLY A 662 -32.05 -34.03 -4.22
C GLY A 662 -32.55 -34.96 -3.11
N GLY A 663 -33.18 -36.08 -3.48
CA GLY A 663 -33.62 -37.10 -2.52
C GLY A 663 -32.46 -37.79 -1.80
N GLN A 664 -31.33 -38.04 -2.47
CA GLN A 664 -30.12 -38.58 -1.84
C GLN A 664 -29.53 -37.60 -0.82
N LYS A 665 -29.44 -36.30 -1.14
CA LYS A 665 -29.00 -35.26 -0.20
C LYS A 665 -29.85 -35.25 1.05
N GLN A 666 -31.17 -35.34 0.88
CA GLN A 666 -32.10 -35.30 1.98
C GLN A 666 -31.96 -36.54 2.88
N ARG A 667 -31.87 -37.74 2.29
CA ARG A 667 -31.61 -38.98 3.04
C ARG A 667 -30.29 -38.92 3.83
N LEU A 668 -29.21 -38.39 3.23
CA LEU A 668 -27.94 -38.20 3.96
C LEU A 668 -28.05 -37.16 5.08
N SER A 669 -28.82 -36.09 4.87
CA SER A 669 -29.09 -35.10 5.91
C SER A 669 -29.92 -35.68 7.06
N ILE A 670 -30.84 -36.61 6.76
CA ILE A 670 -31.63 -37.34 7.76
C ILE A 670 -30.72 -38.30 8.54
N ALA A 671 -29.84 -39.06 7.85
CA ALA A 671 -28.84 -39.91 8.51
C ALA A 671 -27.93 -39.10 9.46
N ARG A 672 -27.51 -37.90 9.05
CA ARG A 672 -26.75 -36.97 9.89
C ARG A 672 -27.50 -36.54 11.15
N ALA A 673 -28.81 -36.34 11.09
CA ALA A 673 -29.60 -36.01 12.28
C ALA A 673 -29.78 -37.23 13.21
N ILE A 674 -29.94 -38.43 12.63
CA ILE A 674 -30.19 -39.68 13.37
C ILE A 674 -28.94 -40.16 14.13
N VAL A 675 -27.74 -40.01 13.56
CA VAL A 675 -26.51 -40.57 14.14
C VAL A 675 -26.18 -39.99 15.54
N ASN A 676 -26.76 -38.85 15.89
CA ASN A 676 -26.62 -38.24 17.20
C ASN A 676 -27.60 -38.78 18.27
N ASP A 677 -28.47 -39.74 17.91
CA ASP A 677 -29.54 -40.28 18.78
C ASP A 677 -30.33 -39.21 19.57
N PRO A 678 -30.91 -38.21 18.88
CA PRO A 678 -31.53 -37.06 19.53
C PRO A 678 -32.89 -37.39 20.17
N LYS A 679 -33.22 -36.70 21.26
CA LYS A 679 -34.53 -36.81 21.93
C LYS A 679 -35.63 -36.05 21.22
N ILE A 680 -35.27 -35.05 20.42
CA ILE A 680 -36.19 -34.26 19.61
C ILE A 680 -35.73 -34.33 18.16
N MET A 681 -36.59 -34.79 17.26
CA MET A 681 -36.33 -34.82 15.83
C MET A 681 -37.21 -33.79 15.13
N VAL A 682 -36.60 -32.84 14.43
CA VAL A 682 -37.27 -31.74 13.75
C VAL A 682 -37.03 -31.86 12.26
N PHE A 683 -38.10 -32.01 11.49
CA PHE A 683 -38.08 -32.15 10.04
C PHE A 683 -38.80 -30.98 9.40
N ASP A 684 -38.06 -30.05 8.80
CA ASP A 684 -38.64 -28.91 8.08
C ASP A 684 -38.92 -29.34 6.63
N ASP A 685 -40.12 -29.84 6.32
CA ASP A 685 -40.54 -30.23 4.96
C ASP A 685 -39.57 -31.19 4.24
N SER A 686 -38.86 -31.99 5.03
CA SER A 686 -37.74 -32.82 4.58
C SER A 686 -38.17 -34.07 3.80
N PHE A 687 -39.42 -34.50 3.92
CA PHE A 687 -39.93 -35.66 3.18
C PHE A 687 -40.40 -35.30 1.76
N SER A 688 -40.60 -34.02 1.47
CA SER A 688 -41.12 -33.54 0.17
C SER A 688 -40.20 -33.88 -1.02
N ALA A 689 -38.89 -33.91 -0.78
CA ALA A 689 -37.86 -34.24 -1.78
C ALA A 689 -37.73 -35.75 -2.08
N LEU A 690 -38.45 -36.59 -1.34
CA LEU A 690 -38.48 -38.05 -1.50
C LEU A 690 -39.69 -38.47 -2.35
N ASP A 691 -39.53 -39.58 -3.07
CA ASP A 691 -40.68 -40.25 -3.68
C ASP A 691 -41.60 -40.84 -2.58
N MET A 692 -42.88 -41.01 -2.90
CA MET A 692 -43.89 -41.43 -1.93
C MET A 692 -43.59 -42.79 -1.26
N LYS A 693 -42.98 -43.73 -1.99
CA LYS A 693 -42.67 -45.06 -1.43
C LYS A 693 -41.54 -44.95 -0.41
N THR A 694 -40.48 -44.21 -0.75
CA THR A 694 -39.35 -43.97 0.14
C THR A 694 -39.76 -43.17 1.37
N ASP A 695 -40.59 -42.12 1.23
CA ASP A 695 -41.17 -41.36 2.34
C ASP A 695 -41.94 -42.29 3.30
N ALA A 696 -42.94 -43.01 2.80
CA ALA A 696 -43.76 -43.89 3.63
C ALA A 696 -42.93 -44.95 4.36
N LYS A 697 -41.95 -45.56 3.66
CA LYS A 697 -41.04 -46.54 4.24
C LYS A 697 -40.16 -45.91 5.33
N LEU A 698 -39.57 -44.74 5.06
CA LEU A 698 -38.72 -44.01 6.00
C LEU A 698 -39.51 -43.62 7.27
N ARG A 699 -40.71 -43.07 7.15
CA ARG A 699 -41.57 -42.74 8.30
C ARG A 699 -41.90 -43.96 9.14
N ARG A 700 -42.22 -45.10 8.50
CA ARG A 700 -42.49 -46.37 9.20
C ARG A 700 -41.27 -46.88 9.96
N VAL A 701 -40.06 -46.74 9.39
CA VAL A 701 -38.81 -47.14 10.06
C VAL A 701 -38.48 -46.18 11.21
N LEU A 702 -38.63 -44.86 11.00
CA LEU A 702 -38.43 -43.84 12.03
C LEU A 702 -39.38 -44.00 13.23
N ALA A 703 -40.64 -44.33 12.98
CA ALA A 703 -41.62 -44.57 14.04
C ALA A 703 -41.19 -45.72 14.98
N LYS A 704 -40.52 -46.74 14.44
CA LYS A 704 -39.99 -47.87 15.22
C LYS A 704 -38.66 -47.55 15.88
N TYR A 705 -37.73 -46.93 15.15
CA TYR A 705 -36.38 -46.64 15.63
C TYR A 705 -36.38 -45.60 16.75
N ALA A 706 -37.11 -44.50 16.56
CA ALA A 706 -37.16 -43.39 17.49
C ALA A 706 -38.49 -43.38 18.28
N LYS A 707 -38.87 -44.52 18.88
CA LYS A 707 -40.18 -44.67 19.54
C LYS A 707 -40.40 -43.66 20.67
N ASP A 708 -39.35 -43.36 21.42
CA ASP A 708 -39.43 -42.48 22.60
C ASP A 708 -39.07 -41.01 22.30
N ALA A 709 -38.61 -40.70 21.09
CA ALA A 709 -38.24 -39.35 20.70
C ALA A 709 -39.48 -38.52 20.29
N THR A 710 -39.49 -37.25 20.67
CA THR A 710 -40.48 -36.28 20.19
C THR A 710 -40.20 -35.92 18.74
N LYS A 711 -41.18 -36.08 17.85
CA LYS A 711 -41.02 -35.80 16.42
C LYS A 711 -41.84 -34.58 16.05
N ILE A 712 -41.21 -33.60 15.41
CA ILE A 712 -41.87 -32.40 14.90
C ILE A 712 -41.68 -32.40 13.39
N ILE A 713 -42.78 -32.55 12.66
CA ILE A 713 -42.76 -32.66 11.20
C ILE A 713 -43.53 -31.51 10.59
N VAL A 714 -42.83 -30.60 9.92
CA VAL A 714 -43.46 -29.68 8.98
C VAL A 714 -43.66 -30.44 7.68
N ALA A 715 -44.87 -30.44 7.15
CA ALA A 715 -45.15 -31.04 5.85
C ALA A 715 -46.08 -30.16 5.02
N GLN A 716 -45.89 -30.19 3.71
CA GLN A 716 -46.85 -29.65 2.76
C GLN A 716 -47.91 -30.68 2.34
N ARG A 717 -47.59 -31.98 2.44
CA ARG A 717 -48.46 -33.08 2.01
C ARG A 717 -49.26 -33.64 3.18
N VAL A 718 -50.58 -33.74 3.03
CA VAL A 718 -51.47 -34.30 4.07
C VAL A 718 -51.13 -35.78 4.36
N GLY A 719 -50.78 -36.56 3.34
CA GLY A 719 -50.39 -37.96 3.52
C GLY A 719 -49.13 -38.18 4.38
N THR A 720 -48.28 -37.16 4.56
CA THR A 720 -47.11 -37.24 5.44
C THR A 720 -47.49 -37.10 6.92
N ILE A 721 -48.60 -36.42 7.22
CA ILE A 721 -49.00 -36.02 8.57
C ILE A 721 -50.30 -36.66 9.06
N MET A 722 -50.98 -37.43 8.23
CA MET A 722 -52.28 -38.04 8.53
C MET A 722 -52.25 -38.92 9.79
N ASP A 723 -51.14 -39.61 10.02
CA ASP A 723 -50.93 -40.51 11.16
C ASP A 723 -50.39 -39.81 12.43
N ALA A 724 -50.21 -38.48 12.41
CA ALA A 724 -49.65 -37.76 13.54
C ALA A 724 -50.62 -37.73 14.73
N GLU A 725 -50.10 -37.91 15.95
CA GLU A 725 -50.89 -37.85 17.18
C GLU A 725 -51.48 -36.46 17.44
N GLN A 726 -50.81 -35.42 16.93
CA GLN A 726 -51.23 -34.02 16.99
C GLN A 726 -50.85 -33.31 15.69
N ILE A 727 -51.80 -32.57 15.11
CA ILE A 727 -51.59 -31.72 13.94
C ILE A 727 -51.91 -30.28 14.35
N ILE A 728 -50.97 -29.37 14.09
CA ILE A 728 -51.10 -27.93 14.26
C ILE A 728 -51.31 -27.30 12.87
N VAL A 729 -52.44 -26.63 12.70
CA VAL A 729 -52.82 -25.94 11.47
C VAL A 729 -52.50 -24.47 11.66
N LEU A 730 -51.56 -23.96 10.86
CA LEU A 730 -51.13 -22.57 10.87
C LEU A 730 -51.72 -21.83 9.68
N ASP A 731 -52.25 -20.65 9.96
CA ASP A 731 -52.64 -19.69 8.94
C ASP A 731 -52.26 -18.29 9.40
N GLU A 732 -51.69 -17.49 8.50
CA GLU A 732 -51.23 -16.12 8.78
C GLU A 732 -50.40 -15.93 10.08
N GLY A 733 -49.66 -16.96 10.49
CA GLY A 733 -48.80 -16.90 11.69
C GLY A 733 -49.50 -17.26 13.00
N GLU A 734 -50.76 -17.67 12.97
CA GLU A 734 -51.54 -18.09 14.14
C GLU A 734 -51.98 -19.55 14.03
N ILE A 735 -52.27 -20.18 15.19
CA ILE A 735 -52.85 -21.54 15.21
C ILE A 735 -54.35 -21.44 15.01
N VAL A 736 -54.83 -21.84 13.83
CA VAL A 736 -56.26 -21.89 13.49
C VAL A 736 -56.91 -23.26 13.74
N GLY A 737 -56.10 -24.28 14.02
CA GLY A 737 -56.58 -25.62 14.33
C GLY A 737 -55.55 -26.46 15.07
N LYS A 738 -56.01 -27.28 16.01
CA LYS A 738 -55.19 -28.23 16.77
C LYS A 738 -56.00 -29.49 17.06
N GLY A 739 -55.51 -30.65 16.61
CA GLY A 739 -56.20 -31.93 16.82
C GLY A 739 -55.62 -33.05 15.97
N ARG A 740 -56.35 -34.17 15.87
CA ARG A 740 -56.00 -35.28 14.96
C ARG A 740 -56.62 -35.09 13.58
N HIS A 741 -56.13 -35.82 12.58
CA HIS A 741 -56.62 -35.75 11.20
C HIS A 741 -58.15 -35.80 11.09
N LYS A 742 -58.78 -36.84 11.67
CA LYS A 742 -60.25 -37.02 11.63
C LYS A 742 -61.02 -35.88 12.31
N GLU A 743 -60.45 -35.28 13.34
CA GLU A 743 -61.07 -34.18 14.09
C GLU A 743 -61.00 -32.90 13.26
N LEU A 744 -59.81 -32.58 12.74
CA LEU A 744 -59.56 -31.36 11.97
C LEU A 744 -60.31 -31.32 10.64
N LEU A 745 -60.56 -32.46 9.99
CA LEU A 745 -61.45 -32.52 8.81
C LEU A 745 -62.88 -32.03 9.12
N LYS A 746 -63.33 -32.20 10.37
CA LYS A 746 -64.67 -31.79 10.82
C LYS A 746 -64.66 -30.37 11.41
N THR A 747 -63.59 -30.00 12.13
CA THR A 747 -63.56 -28.79 12.97
C THR A 747 -62.74 -27.63 12.42
N CYS A 748 -61.84 -27.85 11.45
CA CYS A 748 -60.94 -26.83 10.94
C CYS A 748 -61.10 -26.68 9.42
N GLU A 749 -61.71 -25.57 9.00
CA GLU A 749 -61.98 -25.29 7.58
C GLU A 749 -60.69 -25.21 6.76
N VAL A 750 -59.65 -24.53 7.25
CA VAL A 750 -58.35 -24.42 6.58
C VAL A 750 -57.73 -25.80 6.35
N TYR A 751 -57.77 -26.67 7.34
CA TYR A 751 -57.27 -28.04 7.19
C TYR A 751 -58.07 -28.84 6.17
N ARG A 752 -59.40 -28.74 6.22
CA ARG A 752 -60.30 -29.41 5.27
C ARG A 752 -60.01 -28.96 3.84
N GLN A 753 -59.86 -27.66 3.59
CA GLN A 753 -59.51 -27.15 2.27
C GLN A 753 -58.15 -27.68 1.76
N ILE A 754 -57.14 -27.73 2.63
CA ILE A 754 -55.82 -28.30 2.28
C ILE A 754 -55.97 -29.79 1.96
N ALA A 755 -56.71 -30.54 2.76
CA ALA A 755 -56.97 -31.96 2.55
C ALA A 755 -57.74 -32.23 1.25
N GLU A 756 -58.82 -31.50 0.99
CA GLU A 756 -59.63 -31.62 -0.24
C GLU A 756 -58.81 -31.33 -1.51
N SER A 757 -57.81 -30.45 -1.42
CA SER A 757 -56.93 -30.14 -2.54
C SER A 757 -55.89 -31.24 -2.86
N GLN A 758 -55.65 -32.18 -1.93
CA GLN A 758 -54.57 -33.16 -2.05
C GLN A 758 -55.02 -34.62 -1.97
N LEU A 759 -56.12 -34.91 -1.29
CA LEU A 759 -56.63 -36.26 -1.05
C LEU A 759 -57.76 -36.59 -2.04
N SER A 760 -57.86 -37.87 -2.40
CA SER A 760 -58.98 -38.38 -3.18
C SER A 760 -60.28 -38.40 -2.35
N LYS A 761 -61.44 -38.44 -3.01
CA LYS A 761 -62.75 -38.52 -2.33
C LYS A 761 -62.84 -39.68 -1.32
N SER A 762 -62.27 -40.83 -1.67
CA SER A 762 -62.20 -42.01 -0.80
C SER A 762 -61.29 -41.84 0.44
N GLU A 763 -60.32 -40.93 0.39
CA GLU A 763 -59.43 -40.62 1.53
C GLU A 763 -59.99 -39.49 2.41
N LEU A 764 -60.96 -38.72 1.90
CA LEU A 764 -61.69 -37.69 2.65
C LEU A 764 -62.90 -38.27 3.39
N GLU A 765 -63.51 -39.32 2.84
CA GLU A 765 -64.59 -40.08 3.46
C GLU A 765 -64.02 -41.09 4.46
N VAL A 766 -63.72 -40.63 5.67
CA VAL A 766 -63.39 -41.51 6.78
C VAL A 766 -64.56 -41.52 7.77
N GLU A 767 -65.29 -42.64 7.83
CA GLU A 767 -66.28 -42.93 8.88
C GLU A 767 -65.70 -42.75 10.31
#